data_AF-A0A7V9CJC3-F1
#
_entry.id   AF-A0A7V9CJC3-F1
#
_cell.length_a   1.000
_cell.length_b   1.000
_cell.length_c   1.000
_cell.angle_alpha   90.00
_cell.angle_beta   90.00
_cell.angle_gamma   90.00
#
_symmetry.space_group_name_H-M   'P 1'
#
loop_
_entity.id
_entity.type
_entity.pdbx_description
1 polymer ?
#
loop_
_entity_poly.entity_id
_entity_poly.type
_entity_poly.pdbx_seq_one_letter_code
_entity_poly.pdbx_strand_id
1 'polypeptide(L)'
;TVVDDGRGIPVDMHESGRSAAEVVLTVLHAGGKFNQEGSAYKVSGGLHGVGVSVVNALSELLELEIWRDGHVYQQTYVRGVPQEPLAETGITRKRGTKVHFKPDTTVFEATVFSFDTLNNRLRELAFLNAGIVITLEDERGEGKSVRYEYKGGIVEYVQFMNQAKRLVHESPIYMRGERHEIEVEIALQWNDSYDESLYTFANNINTHEGGFHLSGFRAALTRTINVYAAANNLTKDLKDVSISGDDAREGLAGVISVKIPNPQFEGQTKTKLGNTEVKGIVEAIVNERLGAFLEEHPAVAKAVVNKAIEAARAREAARKARDLVRRKGALDGSSLPGKLADCQERDPAQSEIYIVEGDSAGGSAKQGRDRKFQAILPIKGKILNVEKARFDKMLSSDEIKTMIAALGTGIGRKRDEQDRDGFDISKLRYHRVIIMTDADVDGSHIRTLLLTFFYRQMRELIDNGHVYIAQPPLYRAKRGKQEVYIKNDQDLETYLIRRAADSRVLRLLDHDREVSGEALEALLLKMITFDRHLRHVERRGVPEDVIRALLAVSARDREFFSDRQRMDAIAGSLSRDQRQVTVVVDEEHNAFLLEVDDRSAGYPRVSRAGLEFAQTPDFRTLLNSFREVADITGRMVVSQIGGVVEEVEETPPPATPGEAAEPPVETAVEPVRRTPRREADHQVQSMSQVVDYFLEVGRKGVAINRYKGLGEMNPDTLWETTMKPEVRTLLQVRAEDQAQADLMFSTLMGDQVEPRRKFIEDNALDVKNLDV
;
A
#
# COMPACT_ATOMS: atom_id res chain seq x y z
N THR A 1 14.33 -5.51 9.67
CA THR A 1 15.23 -6.61 10.05
C THR A 1 15.01 -7.78 9.12
N VAL A 2 16.06 -8.52 8.77
CA VAL A 2 15.97 -9.76 7.99
C VAL A 2 16.64 -10.87 8.79
N VAL A 3 15.98 -12.03 8.90
CA VAL A 3 16.49 -13.21 9.63
C VAL A 3 16.38 -14.43 8.72
N ASP A 4 17.44 -15.23 8.63
CA ASP A 4 17.46 -16.51 7.92
C ASP A 4 17.99 -17.65 8.80
N ASP A 5 17.62 -18.89 8.46
CA ASP A 5 18.06 -20.14 9.10
C ASP A 5 19.15 -20.86 8.28
N GLY A 6 19.87 -20.11 7.45
CA GLY A 6 20.84 -20.61 6.49
C GLY A 6 22.13 -21.10 7.15
N ARG A 7 23.24 -21.00 6.41
CA ARG A 7 24.57 -21.43 6.90
C ARG A 7 25.22 -20.45 7.88
N GLY A 8 24.71 -19.21 7.93
CA GLY A 8 25.40 -18.08 8.55
C GLY A 8 26.53 -17.53 7.68
N ILE A 9 26.72 -16.21 7.70
CA ILE A 9 27.88 -15.55 7.08
C ILE A 9 29.18 -16.11 7.71
N PRO A 10 30.24 -16.40 6.94
CA PRO A 10 31.52 -16.86 7.51
C PRO A 10 32.10 -15.86 8.51
N VAL A 11 32.57 -16.37 9.65
CA VAL A 11 33.13 -15.57 10.76
C VAL A 11 34.66 -15.67 10.87
N ASP A 12 35.27 -16.60 10.12
CA ASP A 12 36.71 -16.84 10.12
C ASP A 12 37.51 -15.63 9.68
N MET A 13 38.76 -15.55 10.11
CA MET A 13 39.67 -14.49 9.68
C MET A 13 40.04 -14.65 8.21
N HIS A 14 39.82 -13.58 7.44
CA HIS A 14 40.22 -13.47 6.05
C HIS A 14 41.71 -13.10 5.95
N GLU A 15 42.34 -13.34 4.79
CA GLU A 15 43.74 -13.00 4.51
C GLU A 15 44.07 -11.51 4.72
N SER A 16 43.04 -10.65 4.73
CA SER A 16 43.14 -9.23 5.03
C SER A 16 43.31 -8.91 6.52
N GLY A 17 43.31 -9.90 7.41
CA GLY A 17 43.42 -9.72 8.86
C GLY A 17 42.14 -9.21 9.54
N ARG A 18 40.99 -9.31 8.87
CA ARG A 18 39.66 -8.97 9.39
C ARG A 18 38.74 -10.18 9.26
N SER A 19 37.66 -10.25 10.04
CA SER A 19 36.67 -11.33 9.89
C SER A 19 36.05 -11.31 8.50
N ALA A 20 35.73 -12.46 7.94
CA ALA A 20 35.09 -12.55 6.63
C ALA A 20 33.74 -11.81 6.61
N ALA A 21 33.02 -11.79 7.73
CA ALA A 21 31.82 -10.98 7.91
C ALA A 21 32.11 -9.48 7.70
N GLU A 22 33.12 -8.93 8.37
CA GLU A 22 33.50 -7.52 8.21
C GLU A 22 33.94 -7.20 6.80
N VAL A 23 34.69 -8.10 6.15
CA VAL A 23 35.14 -7.90 4.76
C VAL A 23 33.95 -7.80 3.81
N VAL A 24 32.95 -8.68 3.93
CA VAL A 24 31.77 -8.67 3.06
C VAL A 24 30.91 -7.42 3.25
N LEU A 25 30.87 -6.85 4.46
CA LEU A 25 30.10 -5.63 4.76
C LEU A 25 30.85 -4.32 4.48
N THR A 26 32.19 -4.34 4.35
CA THR A 26 33.00 -3.11 4.21
C THR A 26 33.74 -3.00 2.88
N VAL A 27 33.97 -4.11 2.16
CA VAL A 27 34.75 -4.13 0.92
C VAL A 27 33.84 -4.42 -0.27
N LEU A 28 33.87 -3.54 -1.28
CA LEU A 28 33.13 -3.77 -2.52
C LEU A 28 33.73 -4.95 -3.29
N HIS A 29 32.86 -5.70 -3.97
CA HIS A 29 33.26 -6.90 -4.73
C HIS A 29 33.90 -7.99 -3.87
N ALA A 30 33.63 -8.01 -2.56
CA ALA A 30 34.07 -9.07 -1.67
C ALA A 30 32.95 -10.09 -1.43
N GLY A 31 33.26 -11.38 -1.60
CA GLY A 31 32.35 -12.49 -1.27
C GLY A 31 32.60 -13.77 -2.07
N GLY A 32 32.03 -14.88 -1.61
CA GLY A 32 32.24 -16.20 -2.24
C GLY A 32 31.50 -16.44 -3.56
N LYS A 33 31.09 -15.37 -4.27
CA LYS A 33 30.27 -15.44 -5.50
C LYS A 33 31.07 -15.23 -6.80
N PHE A 34 32.40 -15.04 -6.70
CA PHE A 34 33.25 -14.62 -7.83
C PHE A 34 34.12 -15.71 -8.47
N ASN A 35 34.32 -16.87 -7.83
CA ASN A 35 35.27 -17.88 -8.33
C ASN A 35 34.56 -19.17 -8.76
N GLN A 36 34.63 -19.51 -10.05
CA GLN A 36 34.01 -20.70 -10.64
C GLN A 36 34.65 -22.03 -10.17
N GLU A 37 35.92 -22.01 -9.76
CA GLU A 37 36.56 -23.15 -9.10
C GLU A 37 36.40 -23.01 -7.57
N GLY A 38 35.51 -23.82 -6.99
CA GLY A 38 35.25 -23.83 -5.54
C GLY A 38 34.17 -22.86 -5.03
N SER A 39 33.35 -22.27 -5.92
CA SER A 39 32.20 -21.43 -5.54
C SER A 39 31.29 -22.12 -4.51
N ALA A 40 30.96 -21.42 -3.42
CA ALA A 40 29.98 -21.88 -2.44
C ALA A 40 28.52 -21.85 -2.97
N TYR A 41 28.29 -21.36 -4.19
CA TYR A 41 26.98 -21.17 -4.82
C TYR A 41 26.97 -21.68 -6.27
N LYS A 42 26.14 -22.70 -6.55
CA LYS A 42 25.96 -23.27 -7.90
C LYS A 42 25.15 -22.35 -8.84
N VAL A 43 24.14 -21.66 -8.31
CA VAL A 43 23.34 -20.65 -9.02
C VAL A 43 23.03 -19.52 -8.06
N SER A 44 23.21 -18.27 -8.48
CA SER A 44 22.80 -17.10 -7.68
C SER A 44 22.42 -15.91 -8.56
N GLY A 45 21.49 -15.06 -8.10
CA GLY A 45 21.12 -13.82 -8.80
C GLY A 45 22.07 -12.64 -8.54
N GLY A 46 22.91 -12.73 -7.51
CA GLY A 46 23.78 -11.64 -7.05
C GLY A 46 25.23 -11.81 -7.52
N LEU A 47 25.55 -11.37 -8.72
CA LEU A 47 26.88 -11.57 -9.32
C LEU A 47 27.94 -10.52 -8.95
N HIS A 48 27.54 -9.36 -8.43
CA HIS A 48 28.45 -8.21 -8.30
C HIS A 48 29.13 -8.08 -6.94
N GLY A 49 28.65 -8.77 -5.89
CA GLY A 49 29.20 -8.70 -4.52
C GLY A 49 29.31 -7.29 -3.92
N VAL A 50 28.39 -6.39 -4.29
CA VAL A 50 28.32 -5.00 -3.79
C VAL A 50 27.06 -4.78 -2.94
N GLY A 51 26.13 -5.73 -2.92
CA GLY A 51 24.78 -5.50 -2.39
C GLY A 51 24.76 -5.15 -0.90
N VAL A 52 25.27 -6.04 -0.05
CA VAL A 52 25.22 -5.85 1.41
C VAL A 52 26.15 -4.73 1.90
N SER A 53 27.28 -4.51 1.23
CA SER A 53 28.18 -3.40 1.54
C SER A 53 27.54 -2.04 1.24
N VAL A 54 26.74 -1.93 0.16
CA VAL A 54 25.95 -0.71 -0.11
C VAL A 54 24.87 -0.52 0.94
N VAL A 55 24.15 -1.58 1.34
CA VAL A 55 23.17 -1.49 2.44
C VAL A 55 23.83 -0.96 3.71
N ASN A 56 25.01 -1.48 4.06
CA ASN A 56 25.77 -1.01 5.22
C ASN A 56 26.19 0.47 5.10
N ALA A 57 26.75 0.86 3.95
CA ALA A 57 27.20 2.23 3.71
C ALA A 57 26.05 3.26 3.71
N LEU A 58 24.86 2.86 3.26
CA LEU A 58 23.67 3.72 3.18
C LEU A 58 22.76 3.62 4.43
N SER A 59 23.24 2.98 5.49
CA SER A 59 22.51 2.87 6.76
C SER A 59 23.14 3.76 7.83
N GLU A 60 22.31 4.47 8.59
CA GLU A 60 22.75 5.17 9.81
C GLU A 60 23.33 4.16 10.81
N LEU A 61 22.66 3.02 10.95
CA LEU A 61 23.00 1.93 11.85
C LEU A 61 22.77 0.60 11.14
N LEU A 62 23.71 -0.35 11.29
CA LEU A 62 23.51 -1.75 10.93
C LEU A 62 24.03 -2.63 12.07
N GLU A 63 23.17 -3.53 12.55
CA GLU A 63 23.50 -4.52 13.58
C GLU A 63 23.47 -5.91 12.92
N LEU A 64 24.59 -6.62 13.05
CA LEU A 64 24.78 -7.95 12.50
C LEU A 64 24.87 -8.96 13.65
N GLU A 65 24.07 -10.03 13.55
CA GLU A 65 24.12 -11.17 14.45
C GLU A 65 24.18 -12.47 13.62
N ILE A 66 25.16 -13.32 13.90
CA ILE A 66 25.43 -14.56 13.17
C ILE A 66 25.37 -15.72 14.15
N TRP A 67 24.59 -16.75 13.82
CA TRP A 67 24.55 -18.00 14.56
C TRP A 67 25.29 -19.06 13.75
N ARG A 68 26.47 -19.45 14.23
CA ARG A 68 27.34 -20.40 13.52
C ARG A 68 28.24 -21.15 14.49
N ASP A 69 28.50 -22.41 14.19
CA ASP A 69 29.45 -23.26 14.93
C ASP A 69 29.13 -23.39 16.45
N GLY A 70 27.87 -23.22 16.83
CA GLY A 70 27.40 -23.30 18.22
C GLY A 70 27.46 -21.98 18.99
N HIS A 71 27.88 -20.90 18.34
CA HIS A 71 28.12 -19.60 18.96
C HIS A 71 27.29 -18.49 18.31
N VAL A 72 27.04 -17.43 19.09
CA VAL A 72 26.45 -16.17 18.63
C VAL A 72 27.57 -15.16 18.42
N TYR A 73 27.66 -14.59 17.22
CA TYR A 73 28.62 -13.53 16.90
C TYR A 73 27.89 -12.24 16.58
N GLN A 74 28.33 -11.11 17.12
CA GLN A 74 27.70 -9.81 16.92
C GLN A 74 28.72 -8.74 16.52
N GLN A 75 28.28 -7.84 15.63
CA GLN A 75 29.03 -6.65 15.24
C GLN A 75 28.09 -5.51 14.85
N THR A 76 28.45 -4.28 15.21
CA THR A 76 27.66 -3.08 14.92
C THR A 76 28.43 -2.14 14.02
N TYR A 77 27.72 -1.52 13.08
CA TYR A 77 28.24 -0.57 12.10
C TYR A 77 27.44 0.73 12.17
N VAL A 78 28.12 1.86 12.01
CA VAL A 78 27.51 3.20 11.88
C VAL A 78 28.00 3.81 10.58
N ARG A 79 27.08 4.11 9.65
CA ARG A 79 27.40 4.66 8.32
C ARG A 79 28.52 3.87 7.60
N GLY A 80 28.41 2.55 7.63
CA GLY A 80 29.37 1.63 7.01
C GLY A 80 30.65 1.34 7.82
N VAL A 81 30.89 2.03 8.94
CA VAL A 81 32.12 1.88 9.74
C VAL A 81 31.88 0.92 10.92
N PRO A 82 32.66 -0.17 11.04
CA PRO A 82 32.57 -1.07 12.19
C PRO A 82 32.94 -0.33 13.48
N GLN A 83 32.12 -0.48 14.52
CA GLN A 83 32.38 0.16 15.83
C GLN A 83 33.36 -0.66 16.67
N GLU A 84 33.27 -1.98 16.58
CA GLU A 84 34.12 -2.94 17.28
C GLU A 84 34.39 -4.16 16.38
N PRO A 85 35.44 -4.95 16.65
CA PRO A 85 35.64 -6.24 16.00
C PRO A 85 34.46 -7.20 16.24
N LEU A 86 34.28 -8.18 15.34
CA LEU A 86 33.26 -9.22 15.51
C LEU A 86 33.47 -9.98 16.83
N ALA A 87 32.51 -9.90 17.74
CA ALA A 87 32.60 -10.47 19.07
C ALA A 87 31.73 -11.72 19.20
N GLU A 88 32.24 -12.75 19.89
CA GLU A 88 31.43 -13.89 20.33
C GLU A 88 30.67 -13.50 21.61
N THR A 89 29.33 -13.48 21.56
CA THR A 89 28.50 -12.91 22.63
C THR A 89 27.63 -13.92 23.39
N GLY A 90 27.54 -15.16 22.91
CA GLY A 90 26.73 -16.21 23.51
C GLY A 90 26.87 -17.58 22.83
N ILE A 91 26.12 -18.55 23.35
CA ILE A 91 26.06 -19.93 22.83
C ILE A 91 24.66 -20.16 22.27
N THR A 92 24.55 -20.87 21.14
CA THR A 92 23.25 -21.16 20.52
C THR A 92 23.24 -22.52 19.86
N ARG A 93 22.03 -23.10 19.74
CA ARG A 93 21.78 -24.29 18.89
C ARG A 93 21.23 -23.91 17.52
N LYS A 94 20.92 -22.64 17.31
CA LYS A 94 20.42 -22.11 16.03
C LYS A 94 21.58 -21.97 15.03
N ARG A 95 21.23 -21.83 13.76
CA ARG A 95 22.16 -21.43 12.69
C ARG A 95 21.47 -20.41 11.81
N GLY A 96 22.23 -19.45 11.28
CA GLY A 96 21.67 -18.43 10.40
C GLY A 96 22.32 -17.06 10.56
N THR A 97 21.63 -16.04 10.08
CA THR A 97 22.06 -14.64 10.21
C THR A 97 20.86 -13.72 10.41
N LYS A 98 21.02 -12.74 11.27
CA LYS A 98 20.10 -11.63 11.50
C LYS A 98 20.81 -10.34 11.16
N VAL A 99 20.19 -9.56 10.28
CA VAL A 99 20.65 -8.23 9.88
C VAL A 99 19.55 -7.23 10.19
N HIS A 100 19.83 -6.33 11.14
CA HIS A 100 19.02 -5.15 11.39
C HIS A 100 19.73 -3.95 10.78
N PHE A 101 18.99 -3.08 10.09
CA PHE A 101 19.56 -1.86 9.53
C PHE A 101 18.52 -0.74 9.53
N LYS A 102 19.00 0.49 9.72
CA LYS A 102 18.22 1.73 9.68
C LYS A 102 18.75 2.61 8.56
N PRO A 103 17.96 2.90 7.50
CA PRO A 103 18.39 3.75 6.40
C PRO A 103 18.85 5.14 6.86
N ASP A 104 19.90 5.68 6.25
CA ASP A 104 20.41 7.01 6.58
C ASP A 104 19.47 8.10 6.04
N THR A 105 18.90 8.90 6.96
CA THR A 105 18.01 10.03 6.64
C THR A 105 18.69 11.18 5.92
N THR A 106 20.03 11.21 5.90
CA THR A 106 20.80 12.19 5.13
C THR A 106 20.95 11.80 3.65
N VAL A 107 20.72 10.52 3.32
CA VAL A 107 20.78 10.00 1.95
C VAL A 107 19.40 9.83 1.35
N PHE A 108 18.45 9.28 2.12
CA PHE A 108 17.11 8.97 1.64
C PHE A 108 16.08 10.02 2.08
N GLU A 109 15.33 10.56 1.13
CA GLU A 109 14.19 11.46 1.39
C GLU A 109 13.02 10.73 2.08
N ALA A 110 12.87 9.43 1.81
CA ALA A 110 11.87 8.56 2.44
C ALA A 110 12.54 7.35 3.08
N THR A 111 12.37 7.20 4.39
CA THR A 111 12.93 6.10 5.20
C THR A 111 11.85 5.14 5.71
N VAL A 112 10.59 5.39 5.35
CA VAL A 112 9.44 4.57 5.72
C VAL A 112 9.24 3.49 4.65
N PHE A 113 9.51 2.23 4.98
CA PHE A 113 9.29 1.10 4.07
C PHE A 113 7.80 0.86 3.81
N SER A 114 7.42 0.53 2.58
CA SER A 114 6.05 0.09 2.26
C SER A 114 5.88 -1.38 2.61
N PHE A 115 4.92 -1.70 3.49
CA PHE A 115 4.57 -3.08 3.82
C PHE A 115 4.09 -3.83 2.59
N ASP A 116 3.22 -3.21 1.80
CA ASP A 116 2.59 -3.84 0.65
C ASP A 116 3.65 -4.22 -0.40
N THR A 117 4.61 -3.33 -0.67
CA THR A 117 5.73 -3.63 -1.58
C THR A 117 6.57 -4.82 -1.11
N LEU A 118 6.91 -4.89 0.19
CA LEU A 118 7.68 -5.99 0.77
C LEU A 118 6.88 -7.30 0.76
N ASN A 119 5.62 -7.24 1.17
CA ASN A 119 4.68 -8.36 1.20
C ASN A 119 4.59 -9.03 -0.16
N ASN A 120 4.45 -8.21 -1.21
CA ASN A 120 4.35 -8.67 -2.57
C ASN A 120 5.64 -9.35 -3.02
N ARG A 121 6.80 -8.71 -2.81
CA ARG A 121 8.09 -9.28 -3.19
C ARG A 121 8.39 -10.60 -2.48
N LEU A 122 8.08 -10.69 -1.18
CA LEU A 122 8.32 -11.88 -0.38
C LEU A 122 7.37 -13.03 -0.74
N ARG A 123 6.11 -12.75 -1.08
CA ARG A 123 5.18 -13.75 -1.61
C ARG A 123 5.67 -14.34 -2.93
N GLU A 124 6.12 -13.50 -3.88
CA GLU A 124 6.72 -13.96 -5.15
C GLU A 124 7.90 -14.90 -4.89
N LEU A 125 8.80 -14.52 -3.98
CA LEU A 125 9.96 -15.33 -3.62
C LEU A 125 9.55 -16.67 -3.00
N ALA A 126 8.51 -16.72 -2.19
CA ALA A 126 8.00 -17.97 -1.64
C ALA A 126 7.45 -18.90 -2.74
N PHE A 127 6.78 -18.37 -3.76
CA PHE A 127 6.35 -19.17 -4.91
C PHE A 127 7.51 -19.69 -5.76
N LEU A 128 8.54 -18.87 -5.98
CA LEU A 128 9.70 -19.25 -6.80
C LEU A 128 10.60 -20.28 -6.09
N ASN A 129 10.53 -20.35 -4.77
CA ASN A 129 11.36 -21.24 -3.96
C ASN A 129 10.48 -22.20 -3.15
N ALA A 130 10.04 -23.27 -3.82
CA ALA A 130 9.20 -24.30 -3.24
C ALA A 130 9.76 -24.82 -1.91
N GLY A 131 8.94 -24.79 -0.86
CA GLY A 131 9.28 -25.27 0.48
C GLY A 131 10.00 -24.28 1.40
N ILE A 132 10.32 -23.06 0.93
CA ILE A 132 10.82 -21.99 1.81
C ILE A 132 9.64 -21.33 2.53
N VAL A 133 9.76 -21.19 3.85
CA VAL A 133 8.83 -20.42 4.67
C VAL A 133 9.32 -18.99 4.78
N ILE A 134 8.48 -18.02 4.43
CA ILE A 134 8.80 -16.60 4.55
C ILE A 134 7.74 -15.93 5.42
N THR A 135 8.17 -15.27 6.49
CA THR A 135 7.32 -14.45 7.37
C THR A 135 7.66 -12.98 7.19
N LEU A 136 6.64 -12.14 7.07
CA LEU A 136 6.79 -10.69 7.08
C LEU A 136 5.92 -10.11 8.18
N GLU A 137 6.54 -9.30 9.02
CA GLU A 137 5.91 -8.63 10.15
C GLU A 137 6.16 -7.12 10.02
N ASP A 138 5.07 -6.34 9.97
CA ASP A 138 5.11 -4.89 10.16
C ASP A 138 4.67 -4.59 11.58
N GLU A 139 5.62 -4.12 12.35
CA GLU A 139 5.40 -3.74 13.74
C GLU A 139 4.71 -2.37 13.85
N ARG A 140 4.66 -1.54 12.80
CA ARG A 140 4.06 -0.20 12.88
C ARG A 140 2.53 -0.22 12.98
N GLY A 141 1.97 0.83 13.57
CA GLY A 141 0.53 1.12 13.51
C GLY A 141 -0.31 0.14 14.33
N GLU A 142 -1.14 -0.67 13.66
CA GLU A 142 -1.97 -1.72 14.28
C GLU A 142 -1.32 -3.13 14.22
N GLY A 143 -0.16 -3.23 13.57
CA GLY A 143 0.55 -4.49 13.34
C GLY A 143 -0.02 -5.26 12.16
N LYS A 144 0.85 -5.78 11.28
CA LYS A 144 0.48 -6.72 10.21
C LYS A 144 1.45 -7.88 10.20
N SER A 145 0.96 -9.11 10.05
CA SER A 145 1.82 -10.28 9.91
C SER A 145 1.27 -11.21 8.83
N VAL A 146 2.17 -11.70 7.98
CA VAL A 146 1.86 -12.70 6.96
C VAL A 146 2.90 -13.81 6.97
N ARG A 147 2.46 -15.04 6.67
CA ARG A 147 3.30 -16.22 6.52
C ARG A 147 3.03 -16.89 5.19
N TYR A 148 4.07 -17.14 4.42
CA TYR A 148 4.02 -17.80 3.12
C TYR A 148 4.80 -19.12 3.14
N GLU A 149 4.17 -20.17 2.61
CA GLU A 149 4.78 -21.49 2.41
C GLU A 149 4.06 -22.15 1.22
N TYR A 150 4.76 -22.28 0.09
CA TYR A 150 4.20 -22.86 -1.13
C TYR A 150 5.03 -24.07 -1.54
N LYS A 151 4.42 -25.25 -1.67
CA LYS A 151 5.14 -26.52 -1.92
C LYS A 151 5.15 -26.89 -3.40
N GLY A 152 4.12 -26.49 -4.14
CA GLY A 152 3.97 -26.64 -5.58
C GLY A 152 4.65 -25.53 -6.40
N GLY A 153 5.33 -24.59 -5.75
CA GLY A 153 6.16 -23.58 -6.40
C GLY A 153 5.41 -22.72 -7.42
N ILE A 154 5.95 -22.62 -8.64
CA ILE A 154 5.34 -21.81 -9.71
C ILE A 154 3.97 -22.30 -10.18
N VAL A 155 3.60 -23.56 -9.90
CA VAL A 155 2.25 -24.09 -10.20
C VAL A 155 1.22 -23.42 -9.28
N GLU A 156 1.52 -23.35 -7.98
CA GLU A 156 0.67 -22.63 -7.02
C GLU A 156 0.62 -21.13 -7.33
N TYR A 157 1.70 -20.57 -7.91
CA TYR A 157 1.69 -19.18 -8.34
C TYR A 157 0.69 -18.93 -9.48
N VAL A 158 0.66 -19.80 -10.49
CA VAL A 158 -0.33 -19.71 -11.57
C VAL A 158 -1.76 -19.93 -11.05
N GLN A 159 -1.95 -20.85 -10.10
CA GLN A 159 -3.25 -21.04 -9.43
C GLN A 159 -3.68 -19.79 -8.67
N PHE A 160 -2.76 -19.15 -7.94
CA PHE A 160 -3.00 -17.89 -7.26
C PHE A 160 -3.41 -16.77 -8.24
N MET A 161 -2.70 -16.63 -9.36
CA MET A 161 -3.04 -15.67 -10.41
C MET A 161 -4.43 -15.90 -11.03
N ASN A 162 -4.90 -17.16 -11.04
CA ASN A 162 -6.19 -17.54 -11.58
C ASN A 162 -7.30 -17.70 -10.54
N GLN A 163 -7.03 -17.47 -9.25
CA GLN A 163 -7.97 -17.76 -8.16
C GLN A 163 -9.33 -17.04 -8.32
N ALA A 164 -9.33 -15.87 -8.96
CA ALA A 164 -10.53 -15.08 -9.23
C ALA A 164 -11.07 -15.21 -10.67
N LYS A 165 -10.52 -16.11 -11.48
CA LYS A 165 -10.82 -16.24 -12.92
C LYS A 165 -11.49 -17.59 -13.18
N ARG A 166 -12.34 -17.69 -14.20
CA ARG A 166 -12.90 -18.99 -14.58
C ARG A 166 -11.86 -19.72 -15.43
N LEU A 167 -11.55 -20.95 -15.04
CA LEU A 167 -10.54 -21.75 -15.72
C LEU A 167 -11.08 -22.37 -17.02
N VAL A 168 -10.25 -22.39 -18.06
CA VAL A 168 -10.51 -23.16 -19.30
C VAL A 168 -10.24 -24.66 -19.07
N HIS A 169 -9.27 -24.96 -18.20
CA HIS A 169 -8.92 -26.32 -17.79
C HIS A 169 -8.47 -26.35 -16.32
N GLU A 170 -8.71 -27.47 -15.63
CA GLU A 170 -8.61 -27.55 -14.17
C GLU A 170 -7.19 -27.36 -13.62
N SER A 171 -6.21 -28.05 -14.21
CA SER A 171 -4.83 -28.07 -13.70
C SER A 171 -3.88 -27.25 -14.58
N PRO A 172 -2.97 -26.44 -14.00
CA PRO A 172 -1.90 -25.80 -14.75
C PRO A 172 -1.02 -26.83 -15.47
N ILE A 173 -0.58 -26.47 -16.68
CA ILE A 173 0.42 -27.21 -17.45
C ILE A 173 1.79 -26.83 -16.88
N TYR A 174 2.50 -27.82 -16.33
CA TYR A 174 3.85 -27.63 -15.81
C TYR A 174 4.87 -28.28 -16.73
N MET A 175 5.93 -27.53 -17.06
CA MET A 175 7.02 -27.98 -17.91
C MET A 175 8.34 -27.67 -17.21
N ARG A 176 9.21 -28.67 -17.12
CA ARG A 176 10.58 -28.52 -16.63
C ARG A 176 11.54 -29.15 -17.61
N GLY A 177 12.66 -28.46 -17.87
CA GLY A 177 13.73 -28.98 -18.69
C GLY A 177 15.06 -28.35 -18.32
N GLU A 178 16.15 -29.10 -18.53
CA GLU A 178 17.51 -28.63 -18.31
C GLU A 178 18.33 -28.90 -19.57
N ARG A 179 19.02 -27.89 -20.08
CA ARG A 179 19.97 -28.03 -21.19
C ARG A 179 21.14 -27.09 -20.96
N HIS A 180 22.37 -27.58 -21.16
CA HIS A 180 23.60 -26.79 -20.98
C HIS A 180 23.67 -26.10 -19.61
N GLU A 181 23.33 -26.82 -18.53
CA GLU A 181 23.28 -26.32 -17.14
C GLU A 181 22.29 -25.15 -16.92
N ILE A 182 21.43 -24.87 -17.90
CA ILE A 182 20.33 -23.92 -17.79
C ILE A 182 19.05 -24.71 -17.52
N GLU A 183 18.48 -24.49 -16.35
CA GLU A 183 17.21 -25.06 -15.95
C GLU A 183 16.08 -24.08 -16.29
N VAL A 184 15.01 -24.59 -16.88
CA VAL A 184 13.81 -23.84 -17.28
C VAL A 184 12.61 -24.52 -16.64
N GLU A 185 11.85 -23.77 -15.87
CA GLU A 185 10.58 -24.16 -15.28
C GLU A 185 9.48 -23.21 -15.77
N ILE A 186 8.40 -23.76 -16.30
CA ILE A 186 7.28 -23.01 -16.86
C ILE A 186 5.97 -23.60 -16.34
N ALA A 187 5.09 -22.77 -15.82
CA ALA A 187 3.72 -23.13 -15.49
C ALA A 187 2.76 -22.25 -16.28
N LEU A 188 1.73 -22.84 -16.90
CA LEU A 188 0.75 -22.15 -17.76
C LEU A 188 -0.67 -22.60 -17.44
N GLN A 189 -1.62 -21.69 -17.49
CA GLN A 189 -3.04 -22.03 -17.42
C GLN A 189 -3.88 -20.96 -18.12
N TRP A 190 -4.81 -21.41 -18.96
CA TRP A 190 -5.78 -20.52 -19.61
C TRP A 190 -7.01 -20.33 -18.74
N ASN A 191 -7.51 -19.11 -18.75
CA ASN A 191 -8.77 -18.69 -18.15
C ASN A 191 -9.67 -18.01 -19.20
N ASP A 192 -10.89 -17.65 -18.80
CA ASP A 192 -11.87 -17.02 -19.68
C ASP A 192 -11.68 -15.52 -19.89
N SER A 193 -10.66 -14.92 -19.27
CA SER A 193 -10.36 -13.50 -19.45
C SER A 193 -9.76 -13.21 -20.83
N TYR A 194 -9.63 -11.92 -21.13
CA TYR A 194 -9.08 -11.43 -22.38
C TYR A 194 -7.61 -10.98 -22.24
N ASP A 195 -7.10 -10.91 -21.01
CA ASP A 195 -5.77 -10.37 -20.74
C ASP A 195 -4.70 -11.48 -20.66
N GLU A 196 -3.50 -11.15 -21.12
CA GLU A 196 -2.28 -11.94 -20.92
C GLU A 196 -1.64 -11.55 -19.58
N SER A 197 -1.41 -12.54 -18.71
CA SER A 197 -0.71 -12.39 -17.43
C SER A 197 0.52 -13.30 -17.40
N LEU A 198 1.66 -12.83 -17.91
CA LEU A 198 2.92 -13.57 -17.90
C LEU A 198 3.96 -12.90 -17.01
N TYR A 199 4.47 -13.66 -16.03
CA TYR A 199 5.59 -13.25 -15.20
C TYR A 199 6.84 -14.04 -15.57
N THR A 200 7.98 -13.34 -15.67
CA THR A 200 9.23 -13.97 -16.08
C THR A 200 10.35 -13.68 -15.10
N PHE A 201 11.16 -14.69 -14.83
CA PHE A 201 12.20 -14.66 -13.81
C PHE A 201 13.49 -15.29 -14.31
N ALA A 202 14.62 -14.67 -13.98
CA ALA A 202 15.95 -15.23 -14.16
C ALA A 202 16.68 -15.23 -12.81
N ASN A 203 17.05 -16.41 -12.29
CA ASN A 203 17.67 -16.56 -10.95
C ASN A 203 16.89 -15.82 -9.84
N ASN A 204 15.56 -15.99 -9.79
CA ASN A 204 14.63 -15.33 -8.86
C ASN A 204 14.52 -13.79 -9.00
N ILE A 205 15.09 -13.20 -10.05
CA ILE A 205 14.96 -11.78 -10.38
C ILE A 205 13.83 -11.63 -11.41
N ASN A 206 12.87 -10.74 -11.14
CA ASN A 206 11.77 -10.46 -12.05
C ASN A 206 12.26 -9.65 -13.24
N THR A 207 12.16 -10.23 -14.44
CA THR A 207 12.52 -9.59 -15.70
C THR A 207 11.27 -9.01 -16.36
N HIS A 208 10.74 -7.91 -15.81
CA HIS A 208 9.48 -7.32 -16.27
C HIS A 208 9.53 -6.72 -17.68
N GLU A 209 10.71 -6.30 -18.15
CA GLU A 209 10.94 -5.93 -19.56
C GLU A 209 11.11 -7.16 -20.47
N GLY A 210 11.12 -8.37 -19.89
CA GLY A 210 11.25 -9.64 -20.59
C GLY A 210 12.69 -9.98 -20.91
N GLY A 211 12.94 -10.39 -22.15
CA GLY A 211 14.24 -10.85 -22.62
C GLY A 211 14.17 -12.05 -23.55
N PHE A 212 15.31 -12.70 -23.76
CA PHE A 212 15.43 -13.82 -24.70
C PHE A 212 14.60 -15.06 -24.29
N HIS A 213 14.45 -15.34 -23.00
CA HIS A 213 13.56 -16.38 -22.48
C HIS A 213 12.09 -16.12 -22.83
N LEU A 214 11.58 -14.89 -22.62
CA LEU A 214 10.19 -14.54 -22.94
C LEU A 214 9.93 -14.59 -24.45
N SER A 215 10.84 -14.04 -25.26
CA SER A 215 10.67 -14.06 -26.73
C SER A 215 10.71 -15.47 -27.30
N GLY A 216 11.58 -16.34 -26.78
CA GLY A 216 11.62 -17.76 -27.15
C GLY A 216 10.34 -18.48 -26.76
N PHE A 217 9.86 -18.28 -25.54
CA PHE A 217 8.57 -18.82 -25.09
C PHE A 217 7.42 -18.41 -26.02
N ARG A 218 7.28 -17.10 -26.31
CA ARG A 218 6.20 -16.57 -27.16
C ARG A 218 6.20 -17.19 -28.55
N ALA A 219 7.38 -17.31 -29.16
CA ALA A 219 7.52 -17.92 -30.49
C ALA A 219 7.14 -19.40 -30.49
N ALA A 220 7.62 -20.17 -29.51
CA ALA A 220 7.33 -21.60 -29.41
C ALA A 220 5.87 -21.90 -29.08
N LEU A 221 5.25 -21.13 -28.18
CA LEU A 221 3.84 -21.28 -27.82
C LEU A 221 2.93 -21.13 -29.06
N THR A 222 3.10 -20.04 -29.80
CA THR A 222 2.29 -19.76 -31.00
C THR A 222 2.50 -20.83 -32.07
N ARG A 223 3.74 -21.28 -32.27
CA ARG A 223 4.06 -22.34 -33.23
C ARG A 223 3.40 -23.67 -32.85
N THR A 224 3.55 -24.09 -31.59
CA THR A 224 3.03 -25.37 -31.09
C THR A 224 1.50 -25.43 -31.19
N ILE A 225 0.80 -24.37 -30.78
CA ILE A 225 -0.66 -24.28 -30.87
C ILE A 225 -1.13 -24.36 -32.33
N ASN A 226 -0.49 -23.63 -33.25
CA ASN A 226 -0.86 -23.66 -34.67
C ASN A 226 -0.62 -25.04 -35.31
N VAL A 227 0.50 -25.70 -34.99
CA VAL A 227 0.80 -27.05 -35.48
C VAL A 227 -0.25 -28.05 -35.01
N TYR A 228 -0.59 -28.04 -33.72
CA TYR A 228 -1.62 -28.94 -33.17
C TYR A 228 -3.01 -28.66 -33.77
N ALA A 229 -3.39 -27.38 -33.91
CA ALA A 229 -4.67 -26.98 -34.48
C ALA A 229 -4.83 -27.41 -35.95
N ALA A 230 -3.76 -27.30 -36.74
CA ALA A 230 -3.72 -27.74 -38.14
C ALA A 230 -3.80 -29.27 -38.24
N ALA A 231 -3.00 -30.00 -37.47
CA ALA A 231 -2.98 -31.46 -37.45
C ALA A 231 -4.36 -32.06 -37.08
N ASN A 232 -5.06 -31.41 -36.14
CA ASN A 232 -6.38 -31.84 -35.66
C ASN A 232 -7.57 -31.20 -36.40
N ASN A 233 -7.33 -30.49 -37.51
CA ASN A 233 -8.38 -29.87 -38.34
C ASN A 233 -9.32 -28.91 -37.59
N LEU A 234 -8.83 -28.24 -36.53
CA LEU A 234 -9.64 -27.38 -35.66
C LEU A 234 -9.89 -25.98 -36.26
N THR A 235 -9.11 -25.58 -37.28
CA THR A 235 -9.18 -24.25 -37.90
C THR A 235 -10.14 -24.16 -39.10
N LYS A 236 -10.89 -25.23 -39.43
CA LYS A 236 -11.76 -25.29 -40.62
C LYS A 236 -12.80 -24.15 -40.71
N ASP A 237 -13.28 -23.67 -39.57
CA ASP A 237 -14.27 -22.60 -39.52
C ASP A 237 -13.67 -21.19 -39.57
N LEU A 238 -12.34 -21.06 -39.47
CA LEU A 238 -11.63 -19.80 -39.64
C LEU A 238 -11.39 -19.58 -41.14
N LYS A 239 -12.31 -18.85 -41.80
CA LYS A 239 -12.19 -18.46 -43.22
C LYS A 239 -10.96 -17.55 -43.43
N ASP A 240 -9.82 -18.14 -43.76
CA ASP A 240 -8.54 -17.48 -44.06
C ASP A 240 -7.92 -16.64 -42.92
N VAL A 241 -8.33 -16.88 -41.67
CA VAL A 241 -7.79 -16.19 -40.49
C VAL A 241 -6.88 -17.13 -39.72
N SER A 242 -5.58 -16.80 -39.63
CA SER A 242 -4.63 -17.53 -38.79
C SER A 242 -4.72 -17.09 -37.32
N ILE A 243 -4.40 -18.03 -36.42
CA ILE A 243 -4.26 -17.73 -34.99
C ILE A 243 -2.93 -17.00 -34.81
N SER A 244 -3.02 -15.70 -34.49
CA SER A 244 -1.85 -14.88 -34.20
C SER A 244 -1.25 -15.22 -32.82
N GLY A 245 -0.06 -14.68 -32.53
CA GLY A 245 0.55 -14.89 -31.23
C GLY A 245 -0.28 -14.30 -30.07
N ASP A 246 -0.96 -13.18 -30.30
CA ASP A 246 -1.82 -12.57 -29.30
C ASP A 246 -3.08 -13.40 -29.07
N ASP A 247 -3.68 -13.93 -30.14
CA ASP A 247 -4.85 -14.81 -30.05
C ASP A 247 -4.54 -16.06 -29.20
N ALA A 248 -3.34 -16.63 -29.36
CA ALA A 248 -2.90 -17.80 -28.60
C ALA A 248 -2.64 -17.51 -27.10
N ARG A 249 -2.34 -16.26 -26.75
CA ARG A 249 -2.04 -15.81 -25.37
C ARG A 249 -3.22 -15.14 -24.68
N GLU A 250 -4.36 -14.97 -25.35
CA GLU A 250 -5.55 -14.35 -24.78
C GLU A 250 -6.09 -15.19 -23.61
N GLY A 251 -6.09 -14.61 -22.40
CA GLY A 251 -6.49 -15.32 -21.18
C GLY A 251 -5.42 -16.27 -20.63
N LEU A 252 -4.18 -16.18 -21.11
CA LEU A 252 -3.06 -16.97 -20.59
C LEU A 252 -2.51 -16.35 -19.31
N ALA A 253 -2.56 -17.13 -18.22
CA ALA A 253 -1.78 -16.88 -17.01
C ALA A 253 -0.58 -17.83 -16.98
N GLY A 254 0.63 -17.30 -16.72
CA GLY A 254 1.81 -18.15 -16.69
C GLY A 254 3.03 -17.53 -16.02
N VAL A 255 3.90 -18.42 -15.54
CA VAL A 255 5.17 -18.08 -14.90
C VAL A 255 6.29 -18.81 -15.61
N ILE A 256 7.34 -18.07 -16.00
CA ILE A 256 8.54 -18.60 -16.67
C ILE A 256 9.73 -18.29 -15.78
N SER A 257 10.36 -19.32 -15.23
CA SER A 257 11.55 -19.20 -14.37
C SER A 257 12.73 -19.89 -15.02
N VAL A 258 13.83 -19.16 -15.23
CA VAL A 258 15.09 -19.71 -15.73
C VAL A 258 16.18 -19.61 -14.67
N LYS A 259 16.94 -20.69 -14.47
CA LYS A 259 18.12 -20.72 -13.60
C LYS A 259 19.35 -20.89 -14.48
N ILE A 260 20.20 -19.87 -14.47
CA ILE A 260 21.35 -19.72 -15.38
C ILE A 260 22.61 -19.54 -14.53
N PRO A 261 23.72 -20.24 -14.83
CA PRO A 261 24.98 -20.04 -14.12
C PRO A 261 25.53 -18.61 -14.23
N ASN A 262 25.54 -18.06 -15.45
CA ASN A 262 26.09 -16.73 -15.77
C ASN A 262 25.03 -15.83 -16.45
N PRO A 263 24.06 -15.28 -15.70
CA PRO A 263 23.06 -14.40 -16.28
C PRO A 263 23.65 -13.05 -16.70
N GLN A 264 23.35 -12.62 -17.91
CA GLN A 264 23.67 -11.32 -18.47
C GLN A 264 22.39 -10.48 -18.54
N PHE A 265 22.40 -9.30 -17.95
CA PHE A 265 21.25 -8.39 -17.96
C PHE A 265 21.58 -7.11 -18.70
N GLU A 266 20.58 -6.53 -19.37
CA GLU A 266 20.68 -5.17 -19.89
C GLU A 266 20.52 -4.19 -18.71
N GLY A 267 21.56 -3.40 -18.43
CA GLY A 267 21.56 -2.41 -17.35
C GLY A 267 21.66 -2.99 -15.92
N GLN A 268 21.83 -2.09 -14.95
CA GLN A 268 22.04 -2.46 -13.53
C GLN A 268 20.76 -2.92 -12.83
N THR A 269 19.60 -2.47 -13.29
CA THR A 269 18.28 -2.78 -12.71
C THR A 269 17.85 -4.24 -12.98
N LYS A 270 18.60 -4.97 -13.81
CA LYS A 270 18.39 -6.40 -14.12
C LYS A 270 16.97 -6.74 -14.59
N THR A 271 16.39 -5.86 -15.40
CA THR A 271 14.98 -5.93 -15.82
C THR A 271 14.77 -6.74 -17.09
N LYS A 272 15.82 -6.92 -17.89
CA LYS A 272 15.79 -7.65 -19.16
C LYS A 272 16.96 -8.60 -19.32
N LEU A 273 16.67 -9.85 -19.68
CA LEU A 273 17.68 -10.91 -19.87
C LEU A 273 18.32 -10.83 -21.28
N GLY A 274 19.65 -10.72 -21.31
CA GLY A 274 20.47 -10.56 -22.52
C GLY A 274 21.12 -11.84 -23.06
N ASN A 275 21.02 -12.99 -22.38
CA ASN A 275 21.56 -14.27 -22.83
C ASN A 275 20.83 -14.80 -24.08
N THR A 276 21.45 -14.67 -25.26
CA THR A 276 20.86 -15.09 -26.56
C THR A 276 20.57 -16.59 -26.65
N GLU A 277 21.43 -17.41 -26.05
CA GLU A 277 21.36 -18.87 -26.04
C GLU A 277 20.12 -19.40 -25.31
N VAL A 278 19.61 -18.66 -24.33
CA VAL A 278 18.42 -19.02 -23.56
C VAL A 278 17.19 -19.07 -24.45
N LYS A 279 17.11 -18.24 -25.50
CA LYS A 279 15.98 -18.24 -26.44
C LYS A 279 15.78 -19.61 -27.07
N GLY A 280 16.85 -20.18 -27.63
CA GLY A 280 16.79 -21.48 -28.32
C GLY A 280 16.48 -22.64 -27.36
N ILE A 281 17.01 -22.57 -26.13
CA ILE A 281 16.75 -23.57 -25.09
C ILE A 281 15.28 -23.56 -24.67
N VAL A 282 14.73 -22.38 -24.37
CA VAL A 282 13.30 -22.24 -24.01
C VAL A 282 12.41 -22.66 -25.17
N GLU A 283 12.73 -22.27 -26.41
CA GLU A 283 11.97 -22.71 -27.59
C GLU A 283 11.94 -24.23 -27.72
N ALA A 284 13.08 -24.89 -27.58
CA ALA A 284 13.16 -26.35 -27.69
C ALA A 284 12.35 -27.06 -26.61
N ILE A 285 12.49 -26.63 -25.34
CA ILE A 285 11.77 -27.22 -24.20
C ILE A 285 10.26 -27.04 -24.36
N VAL A 286 9.80 -25.85 -24.75
CA VAL A 286 8.36 -25.59 -24.94
C VAL A 286 7.81 -26.41 -26.09
N ASN A 287 8.45 -26.42 -27.26
CA ASN A 287 7.94 -27.20 -28.41
C ASN A 287 7.86 -28.71 -28.09
N GLU A 288 8.86 -29.25 -27.39
CA GLU A 288 8.92 -30.66 -26.99
C GLU A 288 7.86 -30.99 -25.92
N ARG A 289 7.86 -30.27 -24.80
CA ARG A 289 7.03 -30.59 -23.64
C ARG A 289 5.57 -30.19 -23.81
N LEU A 290 5.31 -29.01 -24.38
CA LEU A 290 3.94 -28.59 -24.65
C LEU A 290 3.34 -29.42 -25.77
N GLY A 291 4.12 -29.74 -26.82
CA GLY A 291 3.69 -30.62 -27.90
C GLY A 291 3.26 -31.99 -27.38
N ALA A 292 4.11 -32.64 -26.58
CA ALA A 292 3.79 -33.91 -25.94
C ALA A 292 2.53 -33.82 -25.06
N PHE A 293 2.43 -32.78 -24.22
CA PHE A 293 1.28 -32.58 -23.34
C PHE A 293 -0.04 -32.44 -24.11
N LEU A 294 -0.06 -31.69 -25.22
CA LEU A 294 -1.28 -31.49 -26.01
C LEU A 294 -1.77 -32.80 -26.66
N GLU A 295 -0.84 -33.66 -27.08
CA GLU A 295 -1.16 -34.99 -27.61
C GLU A 295 -1.65 -35.95 -26.50
N GLU A 296 -1.04 -35.91 -25.32
CA GLU A 296 -1.42 -36.73 -24.16
C GLU A 296 -2.77 -36.30 -23.54
N HIS A 297 -3.12 -35.01 -23.65
CA HIS A 297 -4.34 -34.44 -23.09
C HIS A 297 -5.25 -33.75 -24.13
N PRO A 298 -5.88 -34.50 -25.06
CA PRO A 298 -6.65 -33.91 -26.17
C PRO A 298 -7.83 -33.02 -25.74
N ALA A 299 -8.43 -33.30 -24.58
CA ALA A 299 -9.53 -32.48 -24.05
C ALA A 299 -9.06 -31.07 -23.67
N VAL A 300 -7.93 -30.97 -22.98
CA VAL A 300 -7.30 -29.68 -22.61
C VAL A 300 -6.83 -28.96 -23.86
N ALA A 301 -6.18 -29.68 -24.77
CA ALA A 301 -5.68 -29.11 -26.02
C ALA A 301 -6.79 -28.50 -26.89
N LYS A 302 -7.92 -29.21 -27.04
CA LYS A 302 -9.10 -28.67 -27.75
C LYS A 302 -9.67 -27.43 -27.07
N ALA A 303 -9.75 -27.41 -25.74
CA ALA A 303 -10.27 -26.26 -24.99
C ALA A 303 -9.39 -25.01 -25.19
N VAL A 304 -8.06 -25.16 -25.09
CA VAL A 304 -7.08 -24.08 -25.30
C VAL A 304 -7.13 -23.57 -26.75
N VAL A 305 -7.13 -24.47 -27.74
CA VAL A 305 -7.20 -24.09 -29.16
C VAL A 305 -8.52 -23.39 -29.47
N ASN A 306 -9.64 -23.87 -28.94
CA ASN A 306 -10.94 -23.22 -29.14
C ASN A 306 -10.98 -21.80 -28.56
N LYS A 307 -10.38 -21.57 -27.37
CA LYS A 307 -10.24 -20.21 -26.82
C LYS A 307 -9.44 -19.30 -27.77
N ALA A 308 -8.35 -19.79 -28.33
CA ALA A 308 -7.56 -19.03 -29.30
C ALA A 308 -8.32 -18.77 -30.62
N ILE A 309 -9.15 -19.71 -31.07
CA ILE A 309 -10.02 -19.53 -32.24
C ILE A 309 -11.09 -18.46 -31.97
N GLU A 310 -11.71 -18.48 -30.79
CA GLU A 310 -12.68 -17.45 -30.37
C GLU A 310 -12.04 -16.06 -30.31
N ALA A 311 -10.83 -15.95 -29.75
CA ALA A 311 -10.02 -14.73 -29.73
C ALA A 311 -9.76 -14.22 -31.15
N ALA A 312 -9.32 -15.08 -32.07
CA ALA A 312 -9.07 -14.72 -33.47
C ALA A 312 -10.34 -14.22 -34.18
N ARG A 313 -11.50 -14.84 -33.94
CA ARG A 313 -12.79 -14.39 -34.45
C ARG A 313 -13.20 -13.02 -33.88
N ALA A 314 -13.02 -12.83 -32.56
CA ALA A 314 -13.32 -11.58 -31.88
C ALA A 314 -12.43 -10.44 -32.39
N ARG A 315 -11.13 -10.69 -32.59
CA ARG A 315 -10.19 -9.75 -33.22
C ARG A 315 -10.67 -9.32 -34.60
N GLU A 316 -11.11 -10.27 -35.43
CA GLU A 316 -11.60 -9.98 -36.78
C GLU A 316 -12.90 -9.15 -36.75
N ALA A 317 -13.82 -9.46 -35.84
CA ALA A 317 -15.04 -8.69 -35.64
C ALA A 317 -14.74 -7.26 -35.14
N ALA A 318 -13.81 -7.11 -34.19
CA ALA A 318 -13.37 -5.82 -33.68
C ALA A 318 -12.70 -4.97 -34.76
N ARG A 319 -11.86 -5.57 -35.62
CA ARG A 319 -11.27 -4.89 -36.79
C ARG A 319 -12.35 -4.34 -37.73
N LYS A 320 -13.35 -5.17 -38.08
CA LYS A 320 -14.48 -4.74 -38.91
C LYS A 320 -15.31 -3.64 -38.26
N ALA A 321 -15.51 -3.71 -36.95
CA ALA A 321 -16.24 -2.68 -36.19
C ALA A 321 -15.46 -1.35 -36.17
N ARG A 322 -14.14 -1.38 -35.93
CA ARG A 322 -13.26 -0.20 -36.01
C ARG A 322 -13.28 0.42 -37.40
N ASP A 323 -13.17 -0.40 -38.46
CA ASP A 323 -13.25 0.07 -39.84
C ASP A 323 -14.60 0.72 -40.17
N LEU A 324 -15.71 0.18 -39.65
CA LEU A 324 -17.04 0.76 -39.83
C LEU A 324 -17.19 2.11 -39.13
N VAL A 325 -16.65 2.23 -37.91
CA VAL A 325 -16.60 3.50 -37.14
C VAL A 325 -15.70 4.50 -37.85
N ARG A 326 -14.55 4.08 -38.40
CA ARG A 326 -13.64 4.93 -39.18
C ARG A 326 -14.29 5.48 -40.45
N ARG A 327 -15.07 4.66 -41.16
CA ARG A 327 -15.83 5.11 -42.35
C ARG A 327 -16.92 6.12 -42.01
N LYS A 328 -17.52 6.05 -40.82
CA LYS A 328 -18.45 7.08 -40.33
C LYS A 328 -17.74 8.33 -39.79
N GLY A 329 -16.61 8.16 -39.08
CA GLY A 329 -15.83 9.24 -38.46
C GLY A 329 -14.94 10.05 -39.41
N ALA A 330 -14.61 9.53 -40.59
CA ALA A 330 -13.85 10.28 -41.60
C ALA A 330 -14.58 11.54 -42.12
N LEU A 331 -15.89 11.64 -41.92
CA LEU A 331 -16.69 12.84 -42.20
C LEU A 331 -16.79 13.79 -40.99
N ASP A 332 -16.43 13.35 -39.78
CA ASP A 332 -16.71 14.02 -38.48
C ASP A 332 -15.45 14.26 -37.62
N GLY A 333 -14.24 14.12 -38.19
CA GLY A 333 -12.94 14.04 -37.50
C GLY A 333 -12.47 15.24 -36.65
N SER A 334 -13.36 16.16 -36.27
CA SER A 334 -13.07 17.28 -35.37
C SER A 334 -14.17 17.53 -34.31
N SER A 335 -15.16 16.64 -34.17
CA SER A 335 -16.26 16.84 -33.22
C SER A 335 -15.88 16.31 -31.83
N LEU A 336 -15.51 17.21 -30.93
CA LEU A 336 -15.41 16.89 -29.50
C LEU A 336 -16.78 16.43 -28.98
N PRO A 337 -16.84 15.48 -28.02
CA PRO A 337 -18.12 15.00 -27.52
C PRO A 337 -18.97 16.16 -26.97
N GLY A 338 -20.26 16.22 -27.33
CA GLY A 338 -21.14 17.32 -26.93
C GLY A 338 -21.34 17.47 -25.41
N LYS A 339 -21.00 16.45 -24.62
CA LYS A 339 -21.01 16.49 -23.15
C LYS A 339 -19.75 17.14 -22.55
N LEU A 340 -18.65 17.17 -23.29
CA LEU A 340 -17.37 17.70 -22.82
C LEU A 340 -17.44 19.23 -22.78
N ALA A 341 -17.30 19.80 -21.59
CA ALA A 341 -16.97 21.21 -21.47
C ALA A 341 -15.44 21.32 -21.55
N ASP A 342 -14.89 21.68 -22.70
CA ASP A 342 -13.43 21.75 -22.88
C ASP A 342 -12.80 22.99 -22.21
N CYS A 343 -11.47 23.00 -22.10
CA CYS A 343 -10.66 24.15 -21.68
C CYS A 343 -10.09 24.93 -22.88
N GLN A 344 -9.54 26.12 -22.61
CA GLN A 344 -8.93 26.97 -23.64
C GLN A 344 -7.47 26.57 -23.93
N GLU A 345 -6.77 26.06 -22.91
CA GLU A 345 -5.40 25.59 -22.99
C GLU A 345 -5.30 24.37 -23.90
N ARG A 346 -4.20 24.34 -24.68
CA ARG A 346 -3.91 23.28 -25.65
C ARG A 346 -2.67 22.49 -25.28
N ASP A 347 -1.80 23.03 -24.43
CA ASP A 347 -0.69 22.27 -23.86
C ASP A 347 -1.25 21.19 -22.91
N PRO A 348 -1.05 19.90 -23.20
CA PRO A 348 -1.49 18.82 -22.31
C PRO A 348 -0.89 18.90 -20.92
N ALA A 349 0.33 19.43 -20.76
CA ALA A 349 1.02 19.52 -19.48
C ALA A 349 0.36 20.54 -18.52
N GLN A 350 -0.31 21.55 -19.05
CA GLN A 350 -1.01 22.57 -18.29
C GLN A 350 -2.52 22.29 -18.20
N SER A 351 -3.05 21.42 -19.06
CA SER A 351 -4.47 21.09 -19.15
C SER A 351 -4.88 19.95 -18.21
N GLU A 352 -6.08 20.09 -17.62
CA GLU A 352 -6.66 19.11 -16.71
C GLU A 352 -8.07 18.75 -17.16
N ILE A 353 -8.50 17.51 -16.90
CA ILE A 353 -9.87 17.07 -17.12
C ILE A 353 -10.44 16.46 -15.85
N TYR A 354 -11.61 16.92 -15.43
CA TYR A 354 -12.39 16.34 -14.33
C TYR A 354 -13.46 15.42 -14.90
N ILE A 355 -13.41 14.15 -14.51
CA ILE A 355 -14.47 13.17 -14.76
C ILE A 355 -15.39 13.18 -13.54
N VAL A 356 -16.62 13.66 -13.72
CA VAL A 356 -17.54 13.98 -12.62
C VAL A 356 -18.78 13.11 -12.66
N GLU A 357 -19.21 12.63 -11.50
CA GLU A 357 -20.43 11.85 -11.33
C GLU A 357 -21.69 12.70 -11.55
N GLY A 358 -22.42 12.43 -12.65
CA GLY A 358 -23.71 13.03 -12.94
C GLY A 358 -23.67 14.47 -13.47
N ASP A 359 -24.82 14.90 -14.00
CA ASP A 359 -24.97 16.25 -14.55
C ASP A 359 -25.03 17.33 -13.47
N SER A 360 -25.46 16.99 -12.24
CA SER A 360 -25.59 17.95 -11.13
C SER A 360 -24.21 18.42 -10.66
N ALA A 361 -23.34 17.50 -10.23
CA ALA A 361 -21.97 17.84 -9.87
C ALA A 361 -21.18 18.34 -11.08
N GLY A 362 -21.42 17.81 -12.28
CA GLY A 362 -20.86 18.33 -13.53
C GLY A 362 -21.25 19.80 -13.80
N GLY A 363 -22.47 20.20 -13.46
CA GLY A 363 -22.95 21.57 -13.55
C GLY A 363 -22.24 22.52 -12.58
N SER A 364 -22.15 22.15 -11.30
CA SER A 364 -21.41 22.94 -10.29
C SER A 364 -19.93 23.04 -10.64
N ALA A 365 -19.30 21.95 -11.05
CA ALA A 365 -17.90 21.93 -11.49
C ALA A 365 -17.68 22.80 -12.74
N LYS A 366 -18.60 22.75 -13.71
CA LYS A 366 -18.52 23.62 -14.91
C LYS A 366 -18.62 25.11 -14.57
N GLN A 367 -19.39 25.47 -13.55
CA GLN A 367 -19.54 26.86 -13.11
C GLN A 367 -18.34 27.33 -12.28
N GLY A 368 -17.81 26.49 -11.39
CA GLY A 368 -16.71 26.85 -10.48
C GLY A 368 -15.30 26.70 -11.06
N ARG A 369 -15.12 26.00 -12.20
CA ARG A 369 -13.80 25.76 -12.79
C ARG A 369 -13.12 27.02 -13.31
N ASP A 370 -11.80 26.94 -13.42
CA ASP A 370 -11.06 27.82 -14.32
C ASP A 370 -11.11 27.29 -15.77
N ARG A 371 -11.93 27.93 -16.60
CA ARG A 371 -12.09 27.58 -18.03
C ARG A 371 -10.81 27.67 -18.85
N LYS A 372 -9.77 28.36 -18.35
CA LYS A 372 -8.49 28.47 -19.04
C LYS A 372 -7.87 27.09 -19.21
N PHE A 373 -7.79 26.29 -18.16
CA PHE A 373 -7.04 25.03 -18.17
C PHE A 373 -7.81 23.79 -17.67
N GLN A 374 -9.04 23.94 -17.16
CA GLN A 374 -9.84 22.82 -16.63
C GLN A 374 -11.00 22.45 -17.56
N ALA A 375 -11.01 21.23 -18.05
CA ALA A 375 -12.11 20.60 -18.77
C ALA A 375 -12.99 19.77 -17.82
N ILE A 376 -14.29 19.68 -18.10
CA ILE A 376 -15.25 18.88 -17.30
C ILE A 376 -15.95 17.89 -18.21
N LEU A 377 -15.92 16.62 -17.82
CA LEU A 377 -16.62 15.52 -18.46
C LEU A 377 -17.60 14.87 -17.48
N PRO A 378 -18.90 15.18 -17.55
CA PRO A 378 -19.92 14.50 -16.74
C PRO A 378 -20.21 13.11 -17.30
N ILE A 379 -20.24 12.11 -16.41
CA ILE A 379 -20.64 10.73 -16.72
C ILE A 379 -22.00 10.42 -16.10
N LYS A 380 -22.87 9.72 -16.85
CA LYS A 380 -24.22 9.38 -16.38
C LYS A 380 -24.30 7.94 -15.92
N GLY A 381 -24.77 7.75 -14.69
CA GLY A 381 -25.00 6.42 -14.12
C GLY A 381 -23.72 5.60 -13.95
N LYS A 382 -23.90 4.31 -13.70
CA LYS A 382 -22.78 3.37 -13.51
C LYS A 382 -22.18 2.99 -14.85
N ILE A 383 -20.86 3.15 -14.95
CA ILE A 383 -20.11 2.77 -16.15
C ILE A 383 -20.16 1.25 -16.34
N LEU A 384 -20.10 0.79 -17.59
CA LEU A 384 -19.97 -0.63 -17.91
C LEU A 384 -18.71 -1.19 -17.25
N ASN A 385 -18.86 -2.26 -16.46
CA ASN A 385 -17.72 -3.00 -15.93
C ASN A 385 -16.94 -3.67 -17.07
N VAL A 386 -15.76 -3.14 -17.37
CA VAL A 386 -14.92 -3.62 -18.47
C VAL A 386 -14.18 -4.91 -18.15
N GLU A 387 -14.07 -5.31 -16.89
CA GLU A 387 -13.49 -6.60 -16.49
C GLU A 387 -14.33 -7.77 -17.06
N LYS A 388 -15.65 -7.61 -17.03
CA LYS A 388 -16.62 -8.63 -17.46
C LYS A 388 -17.01 -8.50 -18.93
N ALA A 389 -16.76 -7.33 -19.52
CA ALA A 389 -17.25 -7.00 -20.85
C ALA A 389 -16.21 -7.32 -21.92
N ARG A 390 -16.65 -7.97 -23.00
CA ARG A 390 -15.84 -8.11 -24.22
C ARG A 390 -15.51 -6.75 -24.81
N PHE A 391 -14.39 -6.69 -25.53
CA PHE A 391 -13.88 -5.47 -26.15
C PHE A 391 -14.88 -4.80 -27.11
N ASP A 392 -15.64 -5.57 -27.89
CA ASP A 392 -16.67 -5.08 -28.80
C ASP A 392 -17.88 -4.46 -28.05
N LYS A 393 -18.33 -5.13 -26.98
CA LYS A 393 -19.39 -4.62 -26.10
C LYS A 393 -18.95 -3.34 -25.38
N MET A 394 -17.70 -3.29 -24.94
CA MET A 394 -17.10 -2.09 -24.34
C MET A 394 -17.13 -0.91 -25.32
N LEU A 395 -16.71 -1.12 -26.58
CA LEU A 395 -16.76 -0.09 -27.61
C LEU A 395 -18.19 0.32 -28.00
N SER A 396 -19.21 -0.49 -27.69
CA SER A 396 -20.60 -0.09 -27.92
C SER A 396 -21.08 0.98 -26.92
N SER A 397 -20.46 1.10 -25.74
CA SER A 397 -20.86 2.04 -24.68
C SER A 397 -20.55 3.50 -25.04
N ASP A 398 -21.56 4.37 -24.93
CA ASP A 398 -21.44 5.79 -25.27
C ASP A 398 -20.58 6.58 -24.28
N GLU A 399 -20.62 6.25 -22.98
CA GLU A 399 -19.78 6.89 -21.96
C GLU A 399 -18.30 6.58 -22.20
N ILE A 400 -17.97 5.31 -22.52
CA ILE A 400 -16.60 4.88 -22.82
C ILE A 400 -16.10 5.54 -24.11
N LYS A 401 -16.89 5.53 -25.19
CA LYS A 401 -16.56 6.24 -26.43
C LYS A 401 -16.29 7.72 -26.19
N THR A 402 -17.15 8.37 -25.39
CA THR A 402 -17.02 9.78 -25.04
C THR A 402 -15.71 10.06 -24.31
N MET A 403 -15.35 9.21 -23.34
CA MET A 403 -14.10 9.34 -22.59
C MET A 403 -12.86 9.12 -23.47
N ILE A 404 -12.86 8.10 -24.33
CA ILE A 404 -11.76 7.86 -25.28
C ILE A 404 -11.59 9.06 -26.22
N ALA A 405 -12.70 9.58 -26.76
CA ALA A 405 -12.69 10.75 -27.63
C ALA A 405 -12.23 12.02 -26.91
N ALA A 406 -12.62 12.21 -25.64
CA ALA A 406 -12.16 13.32 -24.83
C ALA A 406 -10.65 13.26 -24.59
N LEU A 407 -10.11 12.11 -24.20
CA LEU A 407 -8.68 11.94 -23.89
C LEU A 407 -7.77 11.96 -25.12
N GLY A 408 -8.27 11.50 -26.28
CA GLY A 408 -7.55 11.53 -27.56
C GLY A 408 -6.49 10.44 -27.75
N THR A 409 -6.33 9.53 -26.78
CA THR A 409 -5.28 8.51 -26.76
C THR A 409 -5.58 7.25 -27.57
N GLY A 410 -6.83 7.03 -28.02
CA GLY A 410 -7.23 5.72 -28.55
C GLY A 410 -7.43 4.69 -27.42
N ILE A 411 -7.51 3.40 -27.74
CA ILE A 411 -7.80 2.36 -26.73
C ILE A 411 -7.21 0.98 -27.05
N GLY A 412 -6.77 0.28 -25.99
CA GLY A 412 -6.23 -1.08 -26.06
C GLY A 412 -4.80 -1.13 -26.56
N ARG A 413 -4.08 -2.23 -26.33
CA ARG A 413 -2.67 -2.36 -26.74
C ARG A 413 -2.51 -2.23 -28.26
N LYS A 414 -1.48 -1.47 -28.69
CA LYS A 414 -1.01 -1.47 -30.09
C LYS A 414 -0.57 -2.89 -30.45
N ARG A 415 -1.18 -3.47 -31.49
CA ARG A 415 -0.89 -4.86 -31.91
C ARG A 415 0.27 -4.93 -32.89
N ASP A 416 0.46 -3.89 -33.69
CA ASP A 416 1.57 -3.71 -34.62
C ASP A 416 1.86 -2.20 -34.82
N GLU A 417 2.99 -1.87 -35.46
CA GLU A 417 3.39 -0.48 -35.75
C GLU A 417 2.41 0.26 -36.69
N GLN A 418 1.49 -0.48 -37.31
CA GLN A 418 0.51 0.03 -38.27
C GLN A 418 -0.88 0.26 -37.64
N ASP A 419 -1.11 -0.23 -36.42
CA ASP A 419 -2.33 -0.02 -35.62
C ASP A 419 -2.41 1.42 -35.11
N ARG A 420 -2.91 2.32 -35.97
CA ARG A 420 -3.13 3.73 -35.67
C ARG A 420 -4.21 3.99 -34.60
N ASP A 421 -5.01 2.97 -34.29
CA ASP A 421 -6.17 3.04 -33.37
C ASP A 421 -5.85 2.46 -31.98
N GLY A 422 -4.69 1.82 -31.81
CA GLY A 422 -4.17 1.40 -30.52
C GLY A 422 -3.89 2.60 -29.61
N PHE A 423 -3.89 2.34 -28.30
CA PHE A 423 -3.57 3.33 -27.28
C PHE A 423 -2.21 3.98 -27.55
N ASP A 424 -2.18 5.30 -27.50
CA ASP A 424 -1.01 6.12 -27.71
C ASP A 424 -0.98 7.27 -26.71
N ILE A 425 -0.11 7.15 -25.71
CA ILE A 425 0.02 8.15 -24.66
C ILE A 425 0.47 9.51 -25.19
N SER A 426 1.21 9.56 -26.31
CA SER A 426 1.71 10.84 -26.85
C SER A 426 0.59 11.73 -27.40
N LYS A 427 -0.61 11.17 -27.61
CA LYS A 427 -1.80 11.90 -28.08
C LYS A 427 -2.69 12.38 -26.93
N LEU A 428 -2.29 12.12 -25.68
CA LEU A 428 -3.04 12.50 -24.50
C LEU A 428 -3.24 14.02 -24.46
N ARG A 429 -4.50 14.44 -24.33
CA ARG A 429 -4.87 15.87 -24.33
C ARG A 429 -4.76 16.55 -22.97
N TYR A 430 -4.73 15.78 -21.89
CA TYR A 430 -4.71 16.29 -20.51
C TYR A 430 -3.76 15.43 -19.68
N HIS A 431 -2.65 16.00 -19.18
CA HIS A 431 -1.70 15.26 -18.34
C HIS A 431 -2.21 15.06 -16.90
N ARG A 432 -3.33 15.69 -16.54
CA ARG A 432 -4.03 15.46 -15.27
C ARG A 432 -5.47 15.05 -15.54
N VAL A 433 -5.72 13.75 -15.42
CA VAL A 433 -7.05 13.14 -15.48
C VAL A 433 -7.53 12.94 -14.04
N ILE A 434 -8.47 13.78 -13.59
CA ILE A 434 -8.92 13.85 -12.20
C ILE A 434 -10.30 13.21 -12.09
N ILE A 435 -10.42 12.13 -11.31
CA ILE A 435 -11.68 11.48 -10.97
C ILE A 435 -12.27 12.20 -9.76
N MET A 436 -13.46 12.76 -9.90
CA MET A 436 -14.15 13.49 -8.85
C MET A 436 -15.56 12.91 -8.67
N THR A 437 -15.69 12.03 -7.68
CA THR A 437 -16.91 11.28 -7.34
C THR A 437 -17.37 11.63 -5.93
N ASP A 438 -18.64 11.35 -5.63
CA ASP A 438 -19.19 11.60 -4.30
C ASP A 438 -18.56 10.69 -3.23
N ALA A 439 -18.60 11.15 -1.97
CA ALA A 439 -18.06 10.44 -0.81
C ALA A 439 -19.06 9.42 -0.24
N ASP A 440 -19.82 8.78 -1.11
CA ASP A 440 -20.84 7.79 -0.78
C ASP A 440 -20.52 6.41 -1.42
N VAL A 441 -21.46 5.48 -1.28
CA VAL A 441 -21.34 4.12 -1.81
C VAL A 441 -21.37 4.07 -3.34
N ASP A 442 -22.13 4.94 -3.99
CA ASP A 442 -22.28 4.96 -5.44
C ASP A 442 -21.07 5.63 -6.10
N GLY A 443 -20.57 6.73 -5.56
CA GLY A 443 -19.33 7.36 -5.97
C GLY A 443 -18.12 6.46 -5.79
N SER A 444 -18.05 5.70 -4.68
CA SER A 444 -17.01 4.68 -4.49
C SER A 444 -17.09 3.56 -5.55
N HIS A 445 -18.30 3.17 -5.97
CA HIS A 445 -18.51 2.19 -7.02
C HIS A 445 -18.09 2.75 -8.40
N ILE A 446 -18.49 3.97 -8.76
CA ILE A 446 -18.10 4.61 -10.02
C ILE A 446 -16.58 4.81 -10.09
N ARG A 447 -15.96 5.26 -9.00
CA ARG A 447 -14.51 5.36 -8.88
C ARG A 447 -13.83 4.02 -9.15
N THR A 448 -14.35 2.93 -8.57
CA THR A 448 -13.81 1.58 -8.80
C THR A 448 -13.94 1.16 -10.27
N LEU A 449 -15.07 1.44 -10.92
CA LEU A 449 -15.29 1.15 -12.35
C LEU A 449 -14.34 1.95 -13.25
N LEU A 450 -14.12 3.24 -12.96
CA LEU A 450 -13.18 4.08 -13.70
C LEU A 450 -11.74 3.61 -13.53
N LEU A 451 -11.32 3.28 -12.30
CA LEU A 451 -10.00 2.74 -12.03
C LEU A 451 -9.77 1.42 -12.77
N THR A 452 -10.79 0.55 -12.79
CA THR A 452 -10.75 -0.70 -13.56
C THR A 452 -10.58 -0.41 -15.05
N PHE A 453 -11.33 0.56 -15.59
CA PHE A 453 -11.21 0.97 -16.99
C PHE A 453 -9.80 1.47 -17.33
N PHE A 454 -9.27 2.42 -16.55
CA PHE A 454 -7.93 2.96 -16.79
C PHE A 454 -6.85 1.88 -16.65
N TYR A 455 -6.95 1.03 -15.62
CA TYR A 455 -5.98 -0.05 -15.41
C TYR A 455 -5.95 -1.06 -16.56
N ARG A 456 -7.13 -1.47 -17.05
CA ARG A 456 -7.25 -2.49 -18.12
C ARG A 456 -6.94 -1.95 -19.51
N GLN A 457 -7.38 -0.73 -19.80
CA GLN A 457 -7.41 -0.23 -21.19
C GLN A 457 -6.38 0.87 -21.48
N MET A 458 -5.92 1.58 -20.45
CA MET A 458 -5.05 2.77 -20.57
C MET A 458 -3.98 2.78 -19.48
N ARG A 459 -3.38 1.61 -19.22
CA ARG A 459 -2.47 1.39 -18.09
C ARG A 459 -1.35 2.42 -18.00
N GLU A 460 -0.78 2.79 -19.14
CA GLU A 460 0.33 3.75 -19.20
C GLU A 460 -0.06 5.12 -18.62
N LEU A 461 -1.34 5.50 -18.58
CA LEU A 461 -1.78 6.71 -17.89
C LEU A 461 -1.56 6.63 -16.38
N ILE A 462 -1.73 5.45 -15.80
CA ILE A 462 -1.46 5.20 -14.37
C ILE A 462 0.05 5.13 -14.15
N ASP A 463 0.76 4.38 -14.99
CA ASP A 463 2.21 4.17 -14.83
C ASP A 463 3.00 5.48 -14.97
N ASN A 464 2.55 6.40 -15.85
CA ASN A 464 3.13 7.75 -16.00
C ASN A 464 2.53 8.79 -15.03
N GLY A 465 1.65 8.38 -14.11
CA GLY A 465 1.13 9.24 -13.06
C GLY A 465 0.18 10.35 -13.53
N HIS A 466 -0.60 10.11 -14.59
CA HIS A 466 -1.58 11.06 -15.14
C HIS A 466 -2.96 10.95 -14.50
N VAL A 467 -3.27 9.87 -13.78
CA VAL A 467 -4.58 9.65 -13.15
C VAL A 467 -4.56 10.06 -11.68
N TYR A 468 -5.55 10.87 -11.27
CA TYR A 468 -5.68 11.43 -9.93
C TYR A 468 -7.10 11.24 -9.40
N ILE A 469 -7.25 11.22 -8.08
CA ILE A 469 -8.54 11.21 -7.38
C ILE A 469 -8.63 12.50 -6.56
N ALA A 470 -9.70 13.26 -6.74
CA ALA A 470 -9.97 14.45 -5.94
C ALA A 470 -10.31 14.06 -4.49
N GLN A 471 -9.86 14.86 -3.51
CA GLN A 471 -10.15 14.66 -2.08
C GLN A 471 -10.98 15.84 -1.54
N PRO A 472 -12.31 15.83 -1.76
CA PRO A 472 -13.18 16.86 -1.19
C PRO A 472 -13.23 16.77 0.35
N PRO A 473 -13.55 17.87 1.06
CA PRO A 473 -13.67 17.86 2.51
C PRO A 473 -14.85 17.01 2.98
N LEU A 474 -14.66 16.26 4.08
CA LEU A 474 -15.67 15.39 4.67
C LEU A 474 -16.62 16.16 5.60
N TYR A 475 -16.10 17.15 6.34
CA TYR A 475 -16.90 17.95 7.28
C TYR A 475 -16.80 19.44 7.00
N ARG A 476 -17.87 20.15 7.33
CA ARG A 476 -17.92 21.59 7.53
C ARG A 476 -18.24 21.87 8.99
N ALA A 477 -17.29 22.48 9.70
CA ALA A 477 -17.48 23.00 11.05
C ALA A 477 -17.86 24.48 10.98
N LYS A 478 -19.05 24.82 11.48
CA LYS A 478 -19.55 26.21 11.52
C LYS A 478 -19.73 26.70 12.96
N ARG A 479 -19.21 27.89 13.25
CA ARG A 479 -19.39 28.60 14.53
C ARG A 479 -19.62 30.08 14.25
N GLY A 480 -20.85 30.56 14.46
CA GLY A 480 -21.21 31.94 14.13
C GLY A 480 -20.98 32.23 12.64
N LYS A 481 -20.08 33.18 12.34
CA LYS A 481 -19.70 33.56 10.96
C LYS A 481 -18.48 32.81 10.41
N GLN A 482 -17.76 32.06 11.25
CA GLN A 482 -16.58 31.30 10.81
C GLN A 482 -16.98 29.91 10.34
N GLU A 483 -16.44 29.49 9.20
CA GLU A 483 -16.61 28.17 8.61
C GLU A 483 -15.23 27.56 8.33
N VAL A 484 -15.05 26.29 8.68
CA VAL A 484 -13.81 25.53 8.47
C VAL A 484 -14.17 24.21 7.80
N TYR A 485 -13.43 23.86 6.75
CA TYR A 485 -13.57 22.60 6.02
C TYR A 485 -12.51 21.60 6.49
N ILE A 486 -12.94 20.39 6.85
CA ILE A 486 -12.12 19.36 7.48
C ILE A 486 -12.17 18.10 6.63
N LYS A 487 -11.01 17.49 6.36
CA LYS A 487 -10.87 16.43 5.35
C LYS A 487 -11.13 15.03 5.88
N ASN A 488 -10.78 14.75 7.14
CA ASN A 488 -10.87 13.43 7.74
C ASN A 488 -11.16 13.53 9.25
N ASP A 489 -11.35 12.37 9.91
CA ASP A 489 -11.65 12.29 11.34
C ASP A 489 -10.50 12.77 12.24
N GLN A 490 -9.25 12.54 11.84
CA GLN A 490 -8.07 12.95 12.61
C GLN A 490 -7.94 14.49 12.65
N ASP A 491 -8.19 15.14 11.52
CA ASP A 491 -8.23 16.60 11.42
C ASP A 491 -9.40 17.17 12.24
N LEU A 492 -10.53 16.44 12.30
CA LEU A 492 -11.66 16.80 13.16
C LEU A 492 -11.28 16.70 14.63
N GLU A 493 -10.64 15.60 15.05
CA GLU A 493 -10.16 15.39 16.42
C GLU A 493 -9.20 16.52 16.84
N THR A 494 -8.23 16.83 15.99
CA THR A 494 -7.26 17.92 16.19
C THR A 494 -7.96 19.28 16.29
N TYR A 495 -8.91 19.57 15.40
CA TYR A 495 -9.71 20.79 15.44
C TYR A 495 -10.50 20.94 16.74
N LEU A 496 -11.09 19.85 17.24
CA LEU A 496 -11.85 19.84 18.47
C LEU A 496 -10.96 20.05 19.70
N ILE A 497 -9.80 19.39 19.74
CA ILE A 497 -8.81 19.52 20.82
C ILE A 497 -8.30 20.96 20.93
N ARG A 498 -7.86 21.53 19.81
CA ARG A 498 -7.35 22.91 19.76
C ARG A 498 -8.36 23.89 20.33
N ARG A 499 -9.62 23.78 19.89
CA ARG A 499 -10.72 24.60 20.39
C ARG A 499 -10.98 24.40 21.89
N ALA A 500 -10.91 23.16 22.37
CA ALA A 500 -11.11 22.89 23.79
C ALA A 500 -9.97 23.48 24.63
N ALA A 501 -8.72 23.36 24.16
CA ALA A 501 -7.53 23.91 24.80
C ALA A 501 -7.55 25.45 24.88
N ASP A 502 -8.16 26.14 23.92
CA ASP A 502 -8.31 27.62 23.92
C ASP A 502 -9.16 28.16 25.09
N SER A 503 -10.00 27.33 25.70
CA SER A 503 -10.98 27.76 26.72
C SER A 503 -10.82 27.06 28.07
N ARG A 504 -9.86 26.14 28.18
CA ARG A 504 -9.67 25.26 29.33
C ARG A 504 -8.21 25.21 29.76
N VAL A 505 -8.03 24.79 30.99
CA VAL A 505 -6.73 24.60 31.62
C VAL A 505 -6.72 23.24 32.31
N LEU A 506 -5.61 22.52 32.17
CA LEU A 506 -5.36 21.28 32.90
C LEU A 506 -4.40 21.58 34.07
N ARG A 507 -4.82 21.22 35.29
CA ARG A 507 -3.99 21.28 36.50
C ARG A 507 -3.59 19.88 36.95
N LEU A 508 -2.29 19.67 37.10
CA LEU A 508 -1.70 18.47 37.68
C LEU A 508 -1.48 18.75 39.17
N LEU A 509 -2.34 18.20 40.05
CA LEU A 509 -2.34 18.55 41.48
C LEU A 509 -1.07 18.07 42.20
N ASP A 510 -0.51 16.94 41.78
CA ASP A 510 0.64 16.33 42.45
C ASP A 510 1.98 17.00 42.06
N HIS A 511 1.98 17.86 41.03
CA HIS A 511 3.15 18.59 40.54
C HIS A 511 2.99 20.12 40.58
N ASP A 512 1.86 20.62 41.10
CA ASP A 512 1.47 22.05 41.09
C ASP A 512 1.69 22.72 39.72
N ARG A 513 1.39 21.99 38.64
CA ARG A 513 1.63 22.41 37.26
C ARG A 513 0.32 22.70 36.56
N GLU A 514 0.24 23.88 35.95
CA GLU A 514 -0.89 24.32 35.15
C GLU A 514 -0.49 24.35 33.66
N VAL A 515 -1.30 23.77 32.77
CA VAL A 515 -1.04 23.68 31.33
C VAL A 515 -2.26 24.24 30.56
N SER A 516 -2.02 25.17 29.64
CA SER A 516 -3.05 25.87 28.87
C SER A 516 -2.57 26.20 27.44
N GLY A 517 -3.50 26.61 26.56
CA GLY A 517 -3.21 27.07 25.21
C GLY A 517 -2.49 26.02 24.34
N GLU A 518 -1.54 26.45 23.51
CA GLU A 518 -0.78 25.57 22.60
C GLU A 518 -0.04 24.45 23.35
N ALA A 519 0.43 24.71 24.57
CA ALA A 519 1.10 23.69 25.38
C ALA A 519 0.14 22.56 25.79
N LEU A 520 -1.14 22.89 26.02
CA LEU A 520 -2.19 21.92 26.34
C LEU A 520 -2.62 21.14 25.10
N GLU A 521 -2.73 21.81 23.94
CA GLU A 521 -2.98 21.14 22.66
C GLU A 521 -1.90 20.10 22.36
N ALA A 522 -0.63 20.50 22.43
CA ALA A 522 0.50 19.59 22.21
C ALA A 522 0.51 18.42 23.21
N LEU A 523 0.15 18.68 24.47
CA LEU A 523 0.06 17.64 25.50
C LEU A 523 -1.03 16.62 25.18
N LEU A 524 -2.23 17.06 24.81
CA LEU A 524 -3.36 16.19 24.47
C LEU A 524 -3.04 15.31 23.25
N LEU A 525 -2.40 15.87 22.22
CA LEU A 525 -1.96 15.11 21.05
C LEU A 525 -0.93 14.03 21.42
N LYS A 526 -0.01 14.32 22.34
CA LYS A 526 0.95 13.35 22.88
C LYS A 526 0.25 12.24 23.66
N MET A 527 -0.75 12.57 24.46
CA MET A 527 -1.54 11.59 25.23
C MET A 527 -2.31 10.63 24.31
N ILE A 528 -2.93 11.15 23.24
CA ILE A 528 -3.61 10.33 22.21
C ILE A 528 -2.62 9.40 21.51
N THR A 529 -1.44 9.92 21.18
CA THR A 529 -0.38 9.14 20.52
C THR A 529 0.13 8.02 21.43
N PHE A 530 0.35 8.32 22.72
CA PHE A 530 0.75 7.33 23.71
C PHE A 530 -0.30 6.23 23.90
N ASP A 531 -1.58 6.58 24.06
CA ASP A 531 -2.67 5.60 24.23
C ASP A 531 -2.76 4.65 23.02
N ARG A 532 -2.57 5.21 21.81
CA ARG A 532 -2.52 4.42 20.56
C ARG A 532 -1.35 3.45 20.55
N HIS A 533 -0.13 3.89 20.88
CA HIS A 533 1.05 3.03 20.94
C HIS A 533 0.94 1.95 22.02
N LEU A 534 0.34 2.29 23.17
CA LEU A 534 0.18 1.35 24.27
C LEU A 534 -0.75 0.20 23.90
N ARG A 535 -1.93 0.51 23.35
CA ARG A 535 -2.87 -0.50 22.85
C ARG A 535 -2.25 -1.38 21.78
N HIS A 536 -1.35 -0.82 20.96
CA HIS A 536 -0.64 -1.58 19.95
C HIS A 536 0.37 -2.57 20.54
N VAL A 537 1.21 -2.15 21.47
CA VAL A 537 2.17 -3.06 22.15
C VAL A 537 1.43 -4.15 22.94
N GLU A 538 0.30 -3.82 23.56
CA GLU A 538 -0.53 -4.79 24.30
C GLU A 538 -1.02 -5.94 23.43
N ARG A 539 -1.31 -5.71 22.13
CA ARG A 539 -1.73 -6.76 21.17
C ARG A 539 -0.68 -7.86 20.99
N ARG A 540 0.60 -7.62 21.33
CA ARG A 540 1.67 -8.64 21.29
C ARG A 540 1.57 -9.66 22.43
N GLY A 541 0.56 -9.53 23.30
CA GLY A 541 0.25 -10.50 24.34
C GLY A 541 0.94 -10.27 25.67
N VAL A 542 1.71 -9.18 25.81
CA VAL A 542 2.24 -8.75 27.11
C VAL A 542 1.19 -7.85 27.80
N PRO A 543 0.77 -8.15 29.05
CA PRO A 543 -0.22 -7.34 29.75
C PRO A 543 0.18 -5.88 29.95
N GLU A 544 -0.78 -4.96 29.88
CA GLU A 544 -0.57 -3.50 29.98
C GLU A 544 0.23 -3.09 31.23
N ASP A 545 -0.03 -3.71 32.38
CA ASP A 545 0.65 -3.36 33.64
C ASP A 545 2.12 -3.80 33.68
N VAL A 546 2.49 -4.90 33.02
CA VAL A 546 3.90 -5.29 32.79
C VAL A 546 4.56 -4.27 31.87
N ILE A 547 3.89 -3.88 30.80
CA ILE A 547 4.40 -2.87 29.87
C ILE A 547 4.65 -1.57 30.64
N ARG A 548 3.66 -1.09 31.41
CA ARG A 548 3.79 0.12 32.24
C ARG A 548 4.89 0.02 33.29
N ALA A 549 5.08 -1.13 33.93
CA ALA A 549 6.17 -1.34 34.88
C ALA A 549 7.54 -1.23 34.21
N LEU A 550 7.70 -1.83 33.03
CA LEU A 550 8.94 -1.73 32.24
C LEU A 550 9.19 -0.31 31.72
N LEU A 551 8.13 0.42 31.33
CA LEU A 551 8.20 1.83 30.94
C LEU A 551 8.64 2.73 32.09
N ALA A 552 8.08 2.53 33.29
CA ALA A 552 8.37 3.34 34.48
C ALA A 552 9.84 3.28 34.89
N VAL A 553 10.50 2.14 34.68
CA VAL A 553 11.93 1.93 34.98
C VAL A 553 12.84 2.14 33.77
N SER A 554 12.29 2.56 32.63
CA SER A 554 13.04 2.76 31.37
C SER A 554 13.85 1.53 30.92
N ALA A 555 13.28 0.33 31.03
CA ALA A 555 13.91 -0.91 30.60
C ALA A 555 14.19 -0.89 29.09
N ARG A 556 15.46 -0.88 28.65
CA ARG A 556 15.79 -0.67 27.22
C ARG A 556 16.95 -1.49 26.66
N ASP A 557 17.90 -1.87 27.50
CA ASP A 557 19.20 -2.37 27.10
C ASP A 557 19.61 -3.61 27.91
N ARG A 558 20.65 -4.28 27.44
CA ARG A 558 21.17 -5.49 28.08
C ARG A 558 21.65 -5.21 29.51
N GLU A 559 22.18 -4.02 29.77
CA GLU A 559 22.60 -3.61 31.11
C GLU A 559 21.43 -3.72 32.09
N PHE A 560 20.26 -3.18 31.73
CA PHE A 560 19.06 -3.32 32.53
C PHE A 560 18.66 -4.79 32.77
N PHE A 561 18.56 -5.58 31.69
CA PHE A 561 18.10 -6.98 31.79
C PHE A 561 19.13 -7.94 32.38
N SER A 562 20.37 -7.49 32.61
CA SER A 562 21.41 -8.28 33.30
C SER A 562 21.36 -8.16 34.83
N ASP A 563 20.57 -7.23 35.38
CA ASP A 563 20.42 -7.04 36.82
C ASP A 563 19.23 -7.86 37.37
N ARG A 564 19.54 -9.00 37.98
CA ARG A 564 18.52 -9.88 38.56
C ARG A 564 17.70 -9.22 39.67
N GLN A 565 18.31 -8.38 40.51
CA GLN A 565 17.58 -7.75 41.62
C GLN A 565 16.48 -6.82 41.13
N ARG A 566 16.76 -6.04 40.07
CA ARG A 566 15.74 -5.18 39.45
C ARG A 566 14.60 -6.00 38.86
N MET A 567 14.92 -7.08 38.17
CA MET A 567 13.93 -7.96 37.56
C MET A 567 13.05 -8.64 38.63
N ASP A 568 13.65 -9.11 39.72
CA ASP A 568 12.92 -9.74 40.84
C ASP A 568 12.01 -8.71 41.54
N ALA A 569 12.44 -7.45 41.68
CA ALA A 569 11.62 -6.38 42.25
C ALA A 569 10.37 -6.09 41.40
N ILE A 570 10.52 -6.03 40.07
CA ILE A 570 9.39 -5.83 39.14
C ILE A 570 8.44 -7.03 39.21
N ALA A 571 8.98 -8.25 39.15
CA ALA A 571 8.19 -9.48 39.24
C ALA A 571 7.38 -9.55 40.55
N GLY A 572 7.99 -9.15 41.67
CA GLY A 572 7.33 -9.09 42.98
C GLY A 572 6.19 -8.08 43.04
N SER A 573 6.35 -6.91 42.42
CA SER A 573 5.31 -5.86 42.39
C SER A 573 4.07 -6.21 41.55
N LEU A 574 4.24 -7.10 40.56
CA LEU A 574 3.20 -7.46 39.59
C LEU A 574 2.50 -8.79 39.92
N SER A 575 3.08 -9.60 40.81
CA SER A 575 2.51 -10.89 41.22
C SER A 575 1.26 -10.70 42.10
N ARG A 576 0.21 -11.49 41.83
CA ARG A 576 -1.08 -11.50 42.54
C ARG A 576 -1.59 -12.93 42.72
N ASP A 577 -2.65 -13.15 43.50
CA ASP A 577 -3.19 -14.49 43.82
C ASP A 577 -3.47 -15.39 42.59
N GLN A 578 -3.91 -14.83 41.47
CA GLN A 578 -4.24 -15.57 40.24
C GLN A 578 -3.24 -15.33 39.10
N ARG A 579 -2.11 -14.66 39.37
CA ARG A 579 -1.10 -14.32 38.38
C ARG A 579 0.30 -14.33 38.98
N GLN A 580 1.17 -15.17 38.46
CA GLN A 580 2.55 -15.29 38.91
C GLN A 580 3.49 -14.68 37.88
N VAL A 581 4.37 -13.77 38.32
CA VAL A 581 5.46 -13.23 37.49
C VAL A 581 6.78 -13.75 38.03
N THR A 582 7.59 -14.38 37.16
CA THR A 582 8.87 -14.99 37.53
C THR A 582 10.01 -14.51 36.65
N VAL A 583 11.23 -14.53 37.18
CA VAL A 583 12.45 -14.15 36.44
C VAL A 583 13.16 -15.40 35.93
N VAL A 584 13.34 -15.48 34.62
CA VAL A 584 13.97 -16.62 33.91
C VAL A 584 15.26 -16.15 33.23
N VAL A 585 16.23 -17.06 33.09
CA VAL A 585 17.50 -16.80 32.38
C VAL A 585 17.27 -16.86 30.87
N ASP A 586 17.76 -15.85 30.16
CA ASP A 586 17.87 -15.81 28.71
C ASP A 586 19.31 -16.13 28.31
N GLU A 587 19.57 -17.39 27.96
CA GLU A 587 20.91 -17.89 27.61
C GLU A 587 21.43 -17.31 26.29
N GLU A 588 20.54 -16.95 25.35
CA GLU A 588 20.93 -16.45 24.02
C GLU A 588 21.52 -15.03 24.11
N HIS A 589 20.93 -14.21 24.99
CA HIS A 589 21.37 -12.84 25.21
C HIS A 589 22.22 -12.67 26.48
N ASN A 590 22.40 -13.75 27.24
CA ASN A 590 23.02 -13.76 28.57
C ASN A 590 22.50 -12.60 29.44
N ALA A 591 21.17 -12.63 29.63
CA ALA A 591 20.35 -11.65 30.34
C ALA A 591 19.18 -12.37 31.09
N PHE A 592 18.25 -11.63 31.67
CA PHE A 592 17.04 -12.15 32.31
C PHE A 592 15.77 -11.67 31.59
N LEU A 593 14.68 -12.42 31.71
CA LEU A 593 13.35 -12.05 31.21
C LEU A 593 12.27 -12.30 32.26
N LEU A 594 11.16 -11.57 32.16
CA LEU A 594 9.94 -11.80 32.95
C LEU A 594 9.06 -12.82 32.24
N GLU A 595 8.66 -13.87 32.95
CA GLU A 595 7.62 -14.81 32.51
C GLU A 595 6.37 -14.62 33.38
N VAL A 596 5.24 -14.35 32.74
CA VAL A 596 3.96 -14.04 33.36
C VAL A 596 3.01 -15.20 33.10
N ASP A 597 2.64 -15.97 34.12
CA ASP A 597 1.55 -16.97 34.10
C ASP A 597 0.30 -16.33 34.71
N ASP A 598 -0.67 -15.97 33.87
CA ASP A 598 -1.95 -15.37 34.28
C ASP A 598 -3.11 -16.35 34.09
N ARG A 599 -3.89 -16.57 35.15
CA ARG A 599 -5.04 -17.50 35.19
C ARG A 599 -6.37 -16.80 35.47
N SER A 600 -6.39 -15.47 35.51
CA SER A 600 -7.58 -14.67 35.82
C SER A 600 -8.75 -14.88 34.83
N ALA A 601 -8.46 -15.26 33.58
CA ALA A 601 -9.46 -15.55 32.56
C ALA A 601 -10.01 -17.00 32.57
N GLY A 602 -9.62 -17.83 33.56
CA GLY A 602 -10.07 -19.22 33.69
C GLY A 602 -9.26 -20.25 32.88
N TYR A 603 -8.28 -19.81 32.09
CA TYR A 603 -7.30 -20.64 31.38
C TYR A 603 -5.91 -19.99 31.47
N PRO A 604 -4.81 -20.75 31.50
CA PRO A 604 -3.47 -20.20 31.66
C PRO A 604 -3.02 -19.45 30.40
N ARG A 605 -2.55 -18.22 30.58
CA ARG A 605 -1.84 -17.44 29.56
C ARG A 605 -0.42 -17.19 30.02
N VAL A 606 0.55 -17.59 29.20
CA VAL A 606 1.98 -17.36 29.47
C VAL A 606 2.51 -16.29 28.51
N SER A 607 3.05 -15.21 29.07
CA SER A 607 3.65 -14.11 28.32
C SER A 607 5.09 -13.88 28.77
N ARG A 608 5.99 -13.51 27.84
CA ARG A 608 7.40 -13.24 28.15
C ARG A 608 7.79 -11.82 27.76
N ALA A 609 8.51 -11.14 28.63
CA ALA A 609 9.04 -9.80 28.39
C ALA A 609 10.51 -9.72 28.86
N GLY A 610 11.43 -9.71 27.90
CA GLY A 610 12.88 -9.65 28.12
C GLY A 610 13.56 -8.64 27.21
N LEU A 611 14.88 -8.80 27.01
CA LEU A 611 15.66 -7.92 26.14
C LEU A 611 15.09 -7.85 24.72
N GLU A 612 14.71 -8.99 24.14
CA GLU A 612 14.12 -9.05 22.79
C GLU A 612 12.84 -8.20 22.67
N PHE A 613 11.95 -8.29 23.67
CA PHE A 613 10.74 -7.47 23.73
C PHE A 613 11.05 -5.97 23.84
N ALA A 614 11.99 -5.60 24.72
CA ALA A 614 12.39 -4.20 24.91
C ALA A 614 13.14 -3.60 23.70
N GLN A 615 13.76 -4.44 22.88
CA GLN A 615 14.43 -4.03 21.65
C GLN A 615 13.46 -3.88 20.47
N THR A 616 12.20 -4.31 20.61
CA THR A 616 11.20 -4.09 19.56
C THR A 616 11.03 -2.59 19.28
N PRO A 617 10.94 -2.18 18.00
CA PRO A 617 10.59 -0.83 17.59
C PRO A 617 9.34 -0.28 18.29
N ASP A 618 8.31 -1.11 18.51
CA ASP A 618 7.05 -0.69 19.14
C ASP A 618 7.27 -0.31 20.60
N PHE A 619 7.97 -1.16 21.35
CA PHE A 619 8.27 -0.86 22.74
C PHE A 619 9.19 0.36 22.85
N ARG A 620 10.18 0.50 21.96
CA ARG A 620 11.06 1.69 21.93
C ARG A 620 10.28 2.97 21.60
N THR A 621 9.36 2.91 20.65
CA THR A 621 8.48 4.03 20.27
C THR A 621 7.53 4.39 21.41
N LEU A 622 6.95 3.37 22.06
CA LEU A 622 6.13 3.52 23.25
C LEU A 622 6.93 4.15 24.39
N LEU A 623 8.14 3.68 24.66
CA LEU A 623 9.05 4.22 25.68
C LEU A 623 9.39 5.69 25.42
N ASN A 624 9.65 6.07 24.17
CA ASN A 624 9.86 7.46 23.80
C ASN A 624 8.61 8.30 24.03
N SER A 625 7.43 7.83 23.58
CA SER A 625 6.17 8.54 23.81
C SER A 625 5.80 8.64 25.29
N PHE A 626 6.12 7.61 26.07
CA PHE A 626 5.91 7.58 27.52
C PHE A 626 6.73 8.66 28.21
N ARG A 627 8.00 8.85 27.84
CA ARG A 627 8.85 9.93 28.40
C ARG A 627 8.24 11.32 28.20
N GLU A 628 7.49 11.54 27.13
CA GLU A 628 6.83 12.82 26.87
C GLU A 628 5.57 13.06 27.73
N VAL A 629 5.01 11.99 28.31
CA VAL A 629 3.78 12.04 29.13
C VAL A 629 3.98 11.50 30.55
N ALA A 630 5.20 11.08 30.92
CA ALA A 630 5.51 10.43 32.19
C ALA A 630 5.23 11.32 33.41
N ASP A 631 5.36 12.64 33.24
CA ASP A 631 5.08 13.64 34.28
C ASP A 631 3.58 13.92 34.46
N ILE A 632 2.72 13.32 33.61
CA ILE A 632 1.26 13.46 33.65
C ILE A 632 0.68 12.30 34.44
N THR A 633 0.98 12.27 35.74
CA THR A 633 0.47 11.23 36.64
C THR A 633 -0.30 11.85 37.80
N GLY A 634 -1.18 11.04 38.40
CA GLY A 634 -1.90 11.43 39.60
C GLY A 634 -3.20 12.19 39.35
N ARG A 635 -3.62 13.00 40.32
CA ARG A 635 -4.94 13.66 40.29
C ARG A 635 -4.92 14.91 39.42
N MET A 636 -5.83 14.96 38.46
CA MET A 636 -5.90 16.02 37.47
C MET A 636 -7.24 16.76 37.55
N VAL A 637 -7.21 18.07 37.34
CA VAL A 637 -8.40 18.93 37.36
C VAL A 637 -8.44 19.75 36.08
N VAL A 638 -9.59 19.73 35.41
CA VAL A 638 -9.84 20.59 34.25
C VAL A 638 -10.73 21.76 34.69
N SER A 639 -10.24 22.97 34.47
CA SER A 639 -10.91 24.22 34.83
C SER A 639 -11.14 25.10 33.60
N GLN A 640 -12.14 25.99 33.68
CA GLN A 640 -12.41 26.98 32.64
C GLN A 640 -11.48 28.19 32.82
N ILE A 641 -10.91 28.72 31.72
CA ILE A 641 -10.16 29.98 31.79
C ILE A 641 -11.14 31.08 32.22
N GLY A 642 -10.84 31.77 33.33
CA GLY A 642 -11.66 32.89 33.79
C GLY A 642 -11.59 34.04 32.79
N GLY A 643 -12.70 34.35 32.12
CA GLY A 643 -12.74 35.45 31.16
C GLY A 643 -12.68 36.81 31.84
N VAL A 644 -11.72 37.65 31.42
CA VAL A 644 -11.98 39.08 31.27
C VAL A 644 -12.74 39.22 29.95
N VAL A 645 -13.99 39.63 30.02
CA VAL A 645 -14.74 40.01 28.83
C VAL A 645 -14.35 41.47 28.56
N GLU A 646 -13.58 41.74 27.51
CA GLU A 646 -13.54 43.09 26.94
C GLU A 646 -14.90 43.33 26.29
N GLU A 647 -15.74 44.15 26.93
CA GLU A 647 -16.88 44.75 26.27
C GLU A 647 -16.35 45.65 25.17
N VAL A 648 -16.49 45.22 23.91
CA VAL A 648 -16.41 46.12 22.78
C VAL A 648 -17.66 47.00 22.86
N GLU A 649 -17.52 48.25 23.31
CA GLU A 649 -18.55 49.27 23.15
C GLU A 649 -18.83 49.44 21.65
N GLU A 650 -19.94 48.88 21.17
CA GLU A 650 -20.52 49.28 19.89
C GLU A 650 -20.99 50.73 20.01
N THR A 651 -20.16 51.67 19.55
CA THR A 651 -20.62 53.05 19.30
C THR A 651 -21.74 53.00 18.26
N PRO A 652 -22.94 53.51 18.54
CA PRO A 652 -24.02 53.52 17.57
C PRO A 652 -23.69 54.51 16.43
N PRO A 653 -24.18 54.27 15.20
CA PRO A 653 -23.96 55.18 14.09
C PRO A 653 -24.69 56.52 14.34
N PRO A 654 -24.23 57.64 13.76
CA PRO A 654 -24.88 58.93 13.96
C PRO A 654 -26.26 58.94 13.30
N ALA A 655 -27.28 59.32 14.07
CA ALA A 655 -28.64 59.52 13.59
C ALA A 655 -28.74 60.80 12.73
N THR A 656 -29.36 60.67 11.56
CA THR A 656 -29.86 61.77 10.72
C THR A 656 -30.95 62.57 11.44
N PRO A 657 -30.99 63.91 11.32
CA PRO A 657 -32.02 64.72 11.98
C PRO A 657 -33.31 64.75 11.14
N GLY A 658 -34.45 64.47 11.78
CA GLY A 658 -35.77 64.61 11.14
C GLY A 658 -36.96 64.26 12.04
N GLU A 659 -37.57 65.31 12.58
CA GLU A 659 -38.98 65.46 12.98
C GLU A 659 -39.53 64.77 14.24
N ALA A 660 -40.45 65.51 14.87
CA ALA A 660 -40.89 65.43 16.25
C ALA A 660 -42.21 64.65 16.43
N ALA A 661 -42.39 63.98 17.59
CA ALA A 661 -43.59 64.11 18.46
C ALA A 661 -43.66 63.01 19.56
N GLU A 662 -43.77 63.50 20.81
CA GLU A 662 -44.43 63.01 22.06
C GLU A 662 -44.20 61.61 22.72
N PRO A 663 -44.17 61.55 24.08
CA PRO A 663 -43.77 60.38 24.89
C PRO A 663 -45.00 59.55 25.35
N PRO A 664 -44.90 58.32 25.92
CA PRO A 664 -44.61 58.18 27.36
C PRO A 664 -44.05 56.81 27.89
N VAL A 665 -43.69 56.86 29.18
CA VAL A 665 -43.55 55.80 30.21
C VAL A 665 -42.18 55.11 30.35
N GLU A 666 -41.32 55.72 31.18
CA GLU A 666 -40.28 55.01 31.92
C GLU A 666 -40.91 54.00 32.88
N THR A 667 -40.71 52.72 32.63
CA THR A 667 -40.65 51.72 33.70
C THR A 667 -39.20 51.34 33.87
N ALA A 668 -38.64 51.72 35.02
CA ALA A 668 -37.29 51.32 35.42
C ALA A 668 -37.25 49.80 35.57
N VAL A 669 -36.62 49.12 34.61
CA VAL A 669 -36.18 47.74 34.76
C VAL A 669 -34.70 47.81 35.08
N GLU A 670 -34.34 47.50 36.33
CA GLU A 670 -32.94 47.37 36.74
C GLU A 670 -32.24 46.31 35.85
N PRO A 671 -31.03 46.59 35.34
CA PRO A 671 -30.29 45.60 34.56
C PRO A 671 -29.85 44.47 35.49
N VAL A 672 -30.43 43.28 35.28
CA VAL A 672 -29.99 42.05 35.91
C VAL A 672 -28.57 41.75 35.43
N ARG A 673 -27.56 42.10 36.24
CA ARG A 673 -26.18 41.64 36.08
C ARG A 673 -26.15 40.11 36.19
N ARG A 674 -26.13 39.43 35.04
CA ARG A 674 -25.79 38.00 34.98
C ARG A 674 -24.27 37.87 35.05
N THR A 675 -23.74 37.65 36.25
CA THR A 675 -22.38 37.12 36.41
C THR A 675 -22.26 35.80 35.64
N PRO A 676 -21.23 35.60 34.80
CA PRO A 676 -21.01 34.33 34.14
C PRO A 676 -20.78 33.25 35.21
N ARG A 677 -21.66 32.25 35.24
CA ARG A 677 -21.48 31.05 36.07
C ARG A 677 -20.20 30.35 35.59
N ARG A 678 -19.13 30.37 36.40
CA ARG A 678 -18.01 29.43 36.21
C ARG A 678 -18.57 28.01 36.23
N GLU A 679 -18.36 27.23 35.17
CA GLU A 679 -18.62 25.79 35.26
C GLU A 679 -17.73 25.18 36.34
N ALA A 680 -18.26 24.21 37.09
CA ALA A 680 -17.52 23.54 38.16
C ALA A 680 -16.29 22.79 37.61
N ASP A 681 -15.21 22.79 38.39
CA ASP A 681 -13.99 22.06 38.08
C ASP A 681 -14.27 20.56 37.89
N HIS A 682 -13.68 19.96 36.86
CA HIS A 682 -13.88 18.54 36.53
C HIS A 682 -12.65 17.72 36.95
N GLN A 683 -12.83 16.75 37.85
CA GLN A 683 -11.76 15.85 38.28
C GLN A 683 -11.65 14.66 37.34
N VAL A 684 -10.42 14.37 36.89
CA VAL A 684 -10.09 13.24 36.02
C VAL A 684 -8.93 12.45 36.61
N GLN A 685 -8.96 11.12 36.44
CA GLN A 685 -8.05 10.18 37.12
C GLN A 685 -7.11 9.44 36.17
N SER A 686 -7.29 9.59 34.85
CA SER A 686 -6.44 8.93 33.85
C SER A 686 -6.27 9.80 32.61
N MET A 687 -5.21 9.52 31.85
CA MET A 687 -4.91 10.23 30.61
C MET A 687 -6.05 10.09 29.58
N SER A 688 -6.67 8.92 29.47
CA SER A 688 -7.77 8.67 28.54
C SER A 688 -9.01 9.51 28.89
N GLN A 689 -9.35 9.63 30.18
CA GLN A 689 -10.46 10.49 30.64
C GLN A 689 -10.22 11.98 30.35
N VAL A 690 -8.96 12.45 30.41
CA VAL A 690 -8.61 13.83 30.03
C VAL A 690 -8.94 14.03 28.55
N VAL A 691 -8.45 13.16 27.67
CA VAL A 691 -8.68 13.27 26.22
C VAL A 691 -10.17 13.29 25.88
N ASP A 692 -10.95 12.34 26.42
CA ASP A 692 -12.39 12.24 26.17
C ASP A 692 -13.13 13.53 26.56
N TYR A 693 -12.81 14.08 27.74
CA TYR A 693 -13.40 15.33 28.21
C TYR A 693 -13.13 16.50 27.27
N PHE A 694 -11.89 16.64 26.78
CA PHE A 694 -11.52 17.73 25.88
C PHE A 694 -12.21 17.61 24.51
N LEU A 695 -12.37 16.39 23.99
CA LEU A 695 -13.12 16.16 22.76
C LEU A 695 -14.59 16.54 22.89
N GLU A 696 -15.24 16.19 24.00
CA GLU A 696 -16.63 16.57 24.27
C GLU A 696 -16.80 18.09 24.37
N VAL A 697 -15.89 18.78 25.08
CA VAL A 697 -15.90 20.23 25.21
C VAL A 697 -15.69 20.91 23.85
N GLY A 698 -14.77 20.40 23.04
CA GLY A 698 -14.52 20.91 21.69
C GLY A 698 -15.77 20.88 20.79
N ARG A 699 -16.65 19.88 20.97
CA ARG A 699 -17.89 19.76 20.18
C ARG A 699 -18.97 20.76 20.57
N LYS A 700 -18.97 21.26 21.82
CA LYS A 700 -20.03 22.16 22.31
C LYS A 700 -20.08 23.46 21.51
N GLY A 701 -21.22 23.75 20.87
CA GLY A 701 -21.45 24.99 20.12
C GLY A 701 -20.77 25.07 18.74
N VAL A 702 -20.40 23.93 18.15
CA VAL A 702 -20.06 23.80 16.71
C VAL A 702 -21.21 23.08 16.02
N ALA A 703 -21.68 23.62 14.90
CA ALA A 703 -22.47 22.83 13.96
C ALA A 703 -21.52 22.08 13.02
N ILE A 704 -21.36 20.77 13.22
CA ILE A 704 -20.56 19.90 12.36
C ILE A 704 -21.50 19.26 11.36
N ASN A 705 -21.41 19.67 10.09
CA ASN A 705 -22.15 19.05 9.01
C ASN A 705 -21.20 18.15 8.22
N ARG A 706 -21.61 16.93 7.93
CA ARG A 706 -20.89 16.04 7.03
C ARG A 706 -21.44 16.20 5.62
N TYR A 707 -20.56 16.36 4.64
CA TYR A 707 -20.95 16.38 3.23
C TYR A 707 -21.21 14.96 2.75
N LYS A 708 -22.31 14.76 2.03
CA LYS A 708 -22.66 13.43 1.46
C LYS A 708 -22.41 13.37 -0.05
N GLY A 709 -22.59 14.47 -0.76
CA GLY A 709 -22.34 14.55 -2.20
C GLY A 709 -21.77 15.90 -2.64
N LEU A 710 -21.04 15.91 -3.75
CA LEU A 710 -20.43 17.10 -4.34
C LEU A 710 -21.47 18.12 -4.81
N GLY A 711 -22.68 17.65 -5.18
CA GLY A 711 -23.81 18.50 -5.57
C GLY A 711 -24.37 19.37 -4.43
N GLU A 712 -24.03 19.08 -3.17
CA GLU A 712 -24.42 19.89 -2.01
C GLU A 712 -23.52 21.12 -1.83
N MET A 713 -22.39 21.18 -2.55
CA MET A 713 -21.47 22.30 -2.51
C MET A 713 -21.83 23.33 -3.60
N ASN A 714 -21.87 24.60 -3.21
CA ASN A 714 -21.96 25.69 -4.16
C ASN A 714 -20.68 25.75 -5.03
N PRO A 715 -20.75 26.25 -6.28
CA PRO A 715 -19.59 26.31 -7.18
C PRO A 715 -18.34 26.96 -6.57
N ASP A 716 -18.50 28.05 -5.81
CA ASP A 716 -17.39 28.75 -5.15
C ASP A 716 -16.74 27.89 -4.08
N THR A 717 -17.54 27.18 -3.26
CA THR A 717 -17.04 26.24 -2.26
C THR A 717 -16.29 25.07 -2.91
N LEU A 718 -16.83 24.52 -4.00
CA LEU A 718 -16.20 23.43 -4.73
C LEU A 718 -14.84 23.86 -5.32
N TRP A 719 -14.77 25.09 -5.83
CA TRP A 719 -13.52 25.70 -6.28
C TRP A 719 -12.51 25.83 -5.14
N GLU A 720 -12.87 26.53 -4.06
CA GLU A 720 -11.98 26.86 -2.94
C GLU A 720 -11.50 25.64 -2.16
N THR A 721 -12.22 24.52 -2.20
CA THR A 721 -11.89 23.32 -1.43
C THR A 721 -11.24 22.22 -2.27
N THR A 722 -11.69 22.03 -3.51
CA THR A 722 -11.44 20.78 -4.25
C THR A 722 -10.80 20.99 -5.63
N MET A 723 -11.07 22.12 -6.31
CA MET A 723 -10.61 22.31 -7.71
C MET A 723 -9.45 23.29 -7.86
N LYS A 724 -9.29 24.23 -6.92
CA LYS A 724 -8.27 25.28 -6.97
C LYS A 724 -6.86 24.71 -6.72
N PRO A 725 -5.90 24.85 -7.67
CA PRO A 725 -4.59 24.20 -7.59
C PRO A 725 -3.79 24.48 -6.33
N GLU A 726 -3.90 25.67 -5.75
CA GLU A 726 -3.08 26.10 -4.60
C GLU A 726 -3.50 25.46 -3.27
N VAL A 727 -4.74 24.95 -3.18
CA VAL A 727 -5.35 24.49 -1.92
C VAL A 727 -5.88 23.06 -1.97
N ARG A 728 -6.17 22.56 -3.17
CA ARG A 728 -6.72 21.20 -3.35
C ARG A 728 -5.71 20.13 -2.95
N THR A 729 -6.24 18.95 -2.68
CA THR A 729 -5.44 17.74 -2.50
C THR A 729 -5.89 16.71 -3.53
N LEU A 730 -4.93 16.21 -4.31
CA LEU A 730 -5.15 15.16 -5.30
C LEU A 730 -4.34 13.94 -4.90
N LEU A 731 -4.99 12.78 -4.87
CA LEU A 731 -4.32 11.50 -4.70
C LEU A 731 -3.91 10.97 -6.08
N GLN A 732 -2.61 10.91 -6.36
CA GLN A 732 -2.10 10.32 -7.60
C GLN A 732 -2.24 8.79 -7.54
N VAL A 733 -2.87 8.19 -8.55
CA VAL A 733 -3.04 6.74 -8.64
C VAL A 733 -1.76 6.11 -9.15
N ARG A 734 -1.28 5.06 -8.47
CA ARG A 734 -0.11 4.28 -8.86
C ARG A 734 -0.41 2.79 -8.75
N ALA A 735 0.14 2.00 -9.66
CA ALA A 735 0.07 0.54 -9.63
C ALA A 735 1.43 -0.04 -9.24
N GLU A 736 1.71 -0.10 -7.94
CA GLU A 736 3.02 -0.55 -7.42
C GLU A 736 3.25 -2.06 -7.59
N ASP A 737 2.21 -2.88 -7.39
CA ASP A 737 2.23 -4.32 -7.70
C ASP A 737 1.18 -4.65 -8.75
N GLN A 738 1.67 -5.02 -9.93
CA GLN A 738 0.85 -5.40 -11.08
C GLN A 738 0.07 -6.70 -10.83
N ALA A 739 0.65 -7.67 -10.13
CA ALA A 739 0.03 -8.97 -9.87
C ALA A 739 -1.08 -8.85 -8.85
N GLN A 740 -0.84 -8.14 -7.75
CA GLN A 740 -1.88 -7.90 -6.75
C GLN A 740 -2.96 -6.98 -7.29
N ALA A 741 -2.62 -5.91 -8.02
CA ALA A 741 -3.62 -5.05 -8.64
C ALA A 741 -4.50 -5.86 -9.62
N ASP A 742 -3.89 -6.70 -10.47
CA ASP A 742 -4.64 -7.60 -11.36
C ASP A 742 -5.57 -8.54 -10.59
N LEU A 743 -5.04 -9.23 -9.57
CA LEU A 743 -5.85 -10.13 -8.73
C LEU A 743 -6.99 -9.37 -8.03
N MET A 744 -6.73 -8.17 -7.52
CA MET A 744 -7.72 -7.37 -6.82
C MET A 744 -8.83 -6.91 -7.76
N PHE A 745 -8.49 -6.39 -8.95
CA PHE A 745 -9.48 -6.06 -9.97
C PHE A 745 -10.25 -7.30 -10.43
N SER A 746 -9.60 -8.43 -10.69
CA SER A 746 -10.31 -9.65 -11.07
C SER A 746 -11.18 -10.21 -9.94
N THR A 747 -10.78 -10.10 -8.67
CA THR A 747 -11.58 -10.55 -7.52
C THR A 747 -12.81 -9.66 -7.33
N LEU A 748 -12.60 -8.35 -7.28
CA LEU A 748 -13.66 -7.39 -7.00
C LEU A 748 -14.58 -7.16 -8.19
N MET A 749 -14.03 -7.13 -9.40
CA MET A 749 -14.75 -6.75 -10.62
C MET A 749 -15.02 -7.91 -11.57
N GLY A 750 -14.40 -9.09 -11.39
CA GLY A 750 -14.57 -10.25 -12.26
C GLY A 750 -15.86 -11.04 -12.06
N ASP A 751 -16.00 -12.14 -12.78
CA ASP A 751 -17.24 -12.94 -12.82
C ASP A 751 -17.42 -13.90 -11.64
N GLN A 752 -16.35 -14.22 -10.92
CA GLN A 752 -16.42 -15.14 -9.79
C GLN A 752 -17.02 -14.47 -8.54
N VAL A 753 -18.09 -15.05 -8.01
CA VAL A 753 -18.79 -14.54 -6.82
C VAL A 753 -18.11 -14.95 -5.53
N GLU A 754 -17.63 -16.20 -5.44
CA GLU A 754 -17.08 -16.76 -4.21
C GLU A 754 -15.79 -16.07 -3.73
N PRO A 755 -14.78 -15.84 -4.59
CA PRO A 755 -13.56 -15.12 -4.19
C PRO A 755 -13.86 -13.70 -3.73
N ARG A 756 -14.83 -13.05 -4.38
CA ARG A 756 -15.30 -11.71 -3.99
C ARG A 756 -15.98 -11.73 -2.63
N ARG A 757 -16.87 -12.70 -2.39
CA ARG A 757 -17.55 -12.85 -1.10
C ARG A 757 -16.54 -13.04 0.02
N LYS A 758 -15.60 -13.97 -0.15
CA LYS A 758 -14.53 -14.22 0.82
C LYS A 758 -13.70 -12.97 1.08
N PHE A 759 -13.31 -12.24 0.02
CA PHE A 759 -12.61 -10.96 0.18
C PHE A 759 -13.42 -9.97 1.02
N ILE A 760 -14.73 -9.84 0.77
CA ILE A 760 -15.60 -8.95 1.55
C ILE A 760 -15.68 -9.42 3.00
N GLU A 761 -15.85 -10.72 3.27
CA GLU A 761 -15.93 -11.28 4.63
C GLU A 761 -14.62 -11.08 5.41
N ASP A 762 -13.48 -11.37 4.78
CA ASP A 762 -12.15 -11.26 5.39
C ASP A 762 -11.81 -9.79 5.73
N ASN A 763 -12.31 -8.83 4.96
CA ASN A 763 -12.01 -7.40 5.12
C ASN A 763 -13.15 -6.59 5.77
N ALA A 764 -14.29 -7.22 6.08
CA ALA A 764 -15.49 -6.50 6.56
C ALA A 764 -15.25 -5.76 7.88
N LEU A 765 -14.41 -6.32 8.76
CA LEU A 765 -14.10 -5.76 10.08
C LEU A 765 -13.09 -4.61 10.01
N ASP A 766 -12.33 -4.50 8.92
CA ASP A 766 -11.32 -3.45 8.72
C ASP A 766 -11.95 -2.14 8.18
N VAL A 767 -13.22 -2.19 7.75
CA VAL A 767 -13.91 -1.03 7.20
C VAL A 767 -14.46 -0.16 8.33
N LYS A 768 -13.71 0.89 8.67
CA LYS A 768 -14.10 1.87 9.70
C LYS A 768 -15.13 2.91 9.23
N ASN A 769 -15.27 3.11 7.91
CA ASN A 769 -16.05 4.19 7.30
C ASN A 769 -17.11 3.68 6.30
N LEU A 770 -18.07 2.89 6.78
CA LEU A 770 -19.32 2.65 6.03
C LEU A 770 -20.39 3.60 6.57
N ASP A 771 -20.87 4.50 5.71
CA ASP A 771 -22.18 5.15 5.96
C ASP A 771 -23.26 4.10 5.75
N VAL A 772 -23.71 3.49 6.85
CA VAL A 772 -24.94 2.70 6.92
C VAL A 772 -26.08 3.61 7.36
#